data_AF-A0AAU9WXV3-F1
#
_entry.id   AF-A0AAU9WXV3-F1
#
_cell.length_a   1.000
_cell.length_b   1.000
_cell.length_c   1.000
_cell.angle_alpha   90.00
_cell.angle_beta   90.00
_cell.angle_gamma   90.00
#
_symmetry.space_group_name_H-M   'P 1'
#
loop_
_entity.id
_entity.type
_entity.pdbx_description
1 polymer ?
#
loop_
_entity_poly.entity_id
_entity_poly.type
_entity_poly.pdbx_seq_one_letter_code
_entity_poly.pdbx_strand_id
1 'polypeptide(L)'
;MKREDQELLERAEEKENNEEKPENEIHKQDDFFEDEFDREFWVKVRQKQSEGLSWSSAMNEVRVQRLIQKYKDNGELDSEDPALVMLKTWPTSKRYKDNPDKLLGLEQLISKFLVILLESELNSGNRYETFRDADDKTGKTLLHYAAQLGFLHVTKTLVKKCPGLLALKTKAQLKPEKKRGMLPIELALIAENDEVAAYMIRMMWHERVQSLFSWRPGDMTNPQPSFFSFKTIVKNPKMKKTVVAVLDQMVNPHWPHLPKRKDEYDNDDEEEGIEGAWTTIPDDPLDYHFYYHILDGDEGGRPPKIVSSEGHKQTDNEYFNQRDKSCLHLIAKSNNKEALQHPVVRMLIKTKWNRFGHWFLSLHAALYVIFLLFLSYSLIYGSTKLDPTQYKGAADSLRGICEVFTLFMVVFYICEEINQMRKERHSYFKEWMNLFDWLGLVLILCIIPLRYTDNKAQWKVASLAFLFNFLRIFKFSCVTRTTGLYTKTLAKIIQRDVTRFMAVFVVVFLSFCGALFLSVQSSKQNQQFRGFEDVLLSGFRALSEQQPIAEDYSTFNWLSILLMLSYMGTVIVILLNILIAQMSTTYTQAKKVARLEYDVDRISLLTRMERFPFLNLRVKYYKEGDWISEMKLAKELLEFTEDRHHWESVEEKLDAIRDMMRKMVKQMRPDREQRAVSRDISE
;
A
#
# COMPACT_ATOMS: atom_id res chain seq x y z
N MET A 1 -47.62 -43.20 3.59
CA MET A 1 -46.34 -43.52 2.94
C MET A 1 -46.51 -43.34 1.45
N LYS A 2 -45.78 -42.40 0.85
CA LYS A 2 -45.79 -42.20 -0.60
C LYS A 2 -44.68 -43.06 -1.21
N ARG A 3 -44.90 -43.57 -2.42
CA ARG A 3 -44.06 -44.55 -3.14
C ARG A 3 -42.56 -44.18 -3.20
N GLU A 4 -42.24 -42.90 -3.18
CA GLU A 4 -40.86 -42.37 -3.16
C GLU A 4 -40.12 -42.69 -1.84
N ASP A 5 -40.83 -42.87 -0.73
CA ASP A 5 -40.25 -43.23 0.57
C ASP A 5 -39.74 -44.69 0.58
N GLN A 6 -40.31 -45.54 -0.28
CA GLN A 6 -40.02 -46.97 -0.33
C GLN A 6 -38.77 -47.26 -1.19
N GLU A 7 -38.61 -46.52 -2.30
CA GLU A 7 -37.43 -46.62 -3.17
C GLU A 7 -36.15 -46.09 -2.51
N LEU A 8 -36.24 -45.12 -1.60
CA LEU A 8 -35.08 -44.62 -0.84
C LEU A 8 -34.67 -45.57 0.31
N LEU A 9 -35.63 -46.33 0.85
CA LEU A 9 -35.41 -47.35 1.88
C LEU A 9 -34.73 -48.59 1.27
N GLU A 10 -35.20 -49.05 0.10
CA GLU A 10 -34.58 -50.17 -0.62
C GLU A 10 -33.15 -49.86 -1.05
N ARG A 11 -32.86 -48.60 -1.44
CA ARG A 11 -31.51 -48.16 -1.83
C ARG A 11 -30.54 -48.01 -0.65
N ALA A 12 -31.05 -47.87 0.57
CA ALA A 12 -30.26 -47.86 1.80
C ALA A 12 -29.97 -49.28 2.29
N GLU A 13 -30.94 -50.19 2.18
CA GLU A 13 -30.77 -51.61 2.55
C GLU A 13 -29.86 -52.37 1.56
N GLU A 14 -29.83 -52.00 0.27
CA GLU A 14 -28.88 -52.59 -0.70
C GLU A 14 -27.41 -52.20 -0.44
N LYS A 15 -27.15 -51.11 0.28
CA LYS A 15 -25.78 -50.69 0.63
C LYS A 15 -25.23 -51.39 1.88
N GLU A 16 -26.09 -51.85 2.79
CA GLU A 16 -25.67 -52.56 4.00
C GLU A 16 -25.28 -54.03 3.74
N ASN A 17 -25.80 -54.65 2.67
CA ASN A 17 -25.61 -56.09 2.42
C ASN A 17 -24.34 -56.48 1.62
N ASN A 18 -23.50 -55.52 1.19
CA ASN A 18 -22.38 -55.79 0.27
C ASN A 18 -20.97 -55.49 0.80
N GLU A 19 -20.77 -55.30 2.12
CA GLU A 19 -19.42 -55.15 2.68
C GLU A 19 -19.06 -56.31 3.63
N GLU A 20 -18.60 -57.42 3.05
CA GLU A 20 -17.76 -58.38 3.76
C GLU A 20 -16.40 -57.74 4.06
N LYS A 21 -16.08 -57.60 5.36
CA LYS A 21 -14.79 -57.10 5.87
C LYS A 21 -13.64 -58.09 5.64
N PRO A 22 -12.42 -57.61 5.38
CA PRO A 22 -11.21 -58.21 5.92
C PRO A 22 -10.78 -57.46 7.21
N GLU A 23 -10.46 -58.23 8.24
CA GLU A 23 -9.85 -57.78 9.49
C GLU A 23 -8.48 -57.15 9.23
N ASN A 24 -8.23 -55.95 9.78
CA ASN A 24 -6.92 -55.58 10.32
C ASN A 24 -7.05 -54.39 11.30
N GLU A 25 -6.42 -54.57 12.45
CA GLU A 25 -6.38 -53.65 13.59
C GLU A 25 -5.62 -52.35 13.27
N ILE A 26 -5.94 -51.30 14.05
CA ILE A 26 -5.29 -49.98 14.14
C ILE A 26 -5.76 -48.92 13.11
N HIS A 27 -7.06 -48.61 13.09
CA HIS A 27 -7.57 -47.31 12.63
C HIS A 27 -8.79 -46.95 13.47
N LYS A 28 -8.61 -46.17 14.55
CA LYS A 28 -9.72 -45.79 15.46
C LYS A 28 -9.80 -44.30 15.78
N GLN A 29 -9.21 -43.42 14.98
CA GLN A 29 -9.14 -42.00 15.34
C GLN A 29 -9.48 -40.97 14.25
N ASP A 30 -10.01 -41.39 13.10
CA ASP A 30 -10.30 -40.44 12.00
C ASP A 30 -11.80 -40.33 11.58
N ASP A 31 -12.74 -41.06 12.21
CA ASP A 31 -14.13 -41.14 11.73
C ASP A 31 -15.15 -40.35 12.56
N PHE A 32 -14.85 -39.08 12.87
CA PHE A 32 -15.81 -38.20 13.58
C PHE A 32 -17.12 -37.93 12.78
N PHE A 33 -17.10 -38.08 11.45
CA PHE A 33 -18.23 -37.80 10.56
C PHE A 33 -18.97 -39.06 10.04
N GLU A 34 -18.48 -40.27 10.31
CA GLU A 34 -19.14 -41.50 9.81
C GLU A 34 -20.24 -42.01 10.77
N ASP A 35 -20.11 -41.77 12.08
CA ASP A 35 -21.15 -42.05 13.10
C ASP A 35 -22.36 -41.06 13.06
N GLU A 36 -22.48 -40.23 12.01
CA GLU A 36 -23.29 -39.00 12.05
C GLU A 36 -24.75 -39.18 11.57
N PHE A 37 -25.13 -40.33 11.00
CA PHE A 37 -26.40 -40.48 10.26
C PHE A 37 -27.25 -41.72 10.58
N ASP A 38 -27.20 -42.23 11.81
CA ASP A 38 -28.05 -43.37 12.22
C ASP A 38 -29.55 -43.04 12.11
N ARG A 39 -30.43 -44.07 12.14
CA ARG A 39 -31.89 -43.87 12.15
C ARG A 39 -32.36 -42.86 13.19
N GLU A 40 -31.77 -42.87 14.38
CA GLU A 40 -32.13 -41.96 15.47
C GLU A 40 -31.83 -40.49 15.14
N PHE A 41 -30.77 -40.24 14.35
CA PHE A 41 -30.44 -38.90 13.86
C PHE A 41 -31.56 -38.35 12.99
N TRP A 42 -31.98 -39.13 11.98
CA TRP A 42 -33.01 -38.71 11.03
C TRP A 42 -34.40 -38.56 11.67
N VAL A 43 -34.69 -39.34 12.71
CA VAL A 43 -35.92 -39.17 13.52
C VAL A 43 -35.91 -37.82 14.24
N LYS A 44 -34.82 -37.49 14.94
CA LYS A 44 -34.66 -36.19 15.63
C LYS A 44 -34.65 -35.01 14.66
N VAL A 45 -34.01 -35.14 13.50
CA VAL A 45 -34.01 -34.09 12.46
C VAL A 45 -35.41 -33.88 11.90
N ARG A 46 -36.18 -34.94 11.65
CA ARG A 46 -37.57 -34.84 11.16
C ARG A 46 -38.48 -34.17 12.19
N GLN A 47 -38.29 -34.47 13.48
CA GLN A 47 -39.01 -33.80 14.56
C GLN A 47 -38.71 -32.29 14.56
N LYS A 48 -37.43 -31.91 14.52
CA LYS A 48 -37.02 -30.49 14.46
C LYS A 48 -37.48 -29.77 13.19
N GLN A 49 -37.54 -30.47 12.08
CA GLN A 49 -38.10 -29.93 10.84
C GLN A 49 -39.62 -29.69 10.97
N SER A 50 -40.34 -30.57 11.67
CA SER A 50 -41.78 -30.38 11.93
C SER A 50 -42.08 -29.19 12.86
N GLU A 51 -41.09 -28.75 13.66
CA GLU A 51 -41.12 -27.52 14.47
C GLU A 51 -40.92 -26.24 13.62
N GLY A 52 -40.73 -26.36 12.30
CA GLY A 52 -40.66 -25.23 11.35
C GLY A 52 -39.25 -24.83 10.90
N LEU A 53 -38.21 -25.58 11.28
CA LEU A 53 -36.83 -25.33 10.87
C LEU A 53 -36.54 -25.87 9.46
N SER A 54 -35.63 -25.19 8.74
CA SER A 54 -35.11 -25.73 7.48
C SER A 54 -34.36 -27.05 7.72
N TRP A 55 -34.42 -27.99 6.76
CA TRP A 55 -33.70 -29.27 6.85
C TRP A 55 -32.23 -29.12 7.25
N SER A 56 -31.54 -28.12 6.69
CA SER A 56 -30.13 -27.87 7.00
C SER A 56 -29.91 -27.33 8.41
N SER A 57 -30.82 -26.48 8.92
CA SER A 57 -30.75 -25.93 10.27
C SER A 57 -31.07 -27.01 11.32
N ALA A 58 -32.13 -27.79 11.07
CA ALA A 58 -32.51 -28.93 11.92
C ALA A 58 -31.37 -29.96 12.01
N MET A 59 -30.70 -30.24 10.88
CA MET A 59 -29.54 -31.14 10.87
C MET A 59 -28.38 -30.61 11.72
N ASN A 60 -28.06 -29.31 11.63
CA ASN A 60 -27.00 -28.70 12.42
C ASN A 60 -27.32 -28.68 13.92
N GLU A 61 -28.58 -28.39 14.28
CA GLU A 61 -29.02 -28.36 15.68
C GLU A 61 -28.93 -29.74 16.33
N VAL A 62 -29.37 -30.79 15.64
CA VAL A 62 -29.29 -32.17 16.15
C VAL A 62 -27.84 -32.63 16.29
N ARG A 63 -26.93 -32.21 15.40
CA ARG A 63 -25.49 -32.48 15.51
C ARG A 63 -24.89 -31.80 16.73
N VAL A 64 -25.24 -30.53 16.96
CA VAL A 64 -24.80 -29.79 18.15
C VAL A 64 -25.36 -30.46 19.41
N GLN A 65 -26.62 -30.87 19.44
CA GLN A 65 -27.19 -31.57 20.60
C GLN A 65 -26.47 -32.90 20.89
N ARG A 66 -26.09 -33.66 19.87
CA ARG A 66 -25.26 -34.87 20.04
C ARG A 66 -23.88 -34.55 20.62
N LEU A 67 -23.25 -33.46 20.17
CA LEU A 67 -21.99 -32.99 20.72
C LEU A 67 -22.10 -32.60 22.20
N ILE A 68 -23.17 -31.90 22.58
CA ILE A 68 -23.46 -31.55 23.97
C ILE A 68 -23.71 -32.81 24.80
N GLN A 69 -24.43 -33.79 24.26
CA GLN A 69 -24.68 -35.05 24.96
C GLN A 69 -23.40 -35.83 25.19
N LYS A 70 -22.53 -35.95 24.17
CA LYS A 70 -21.20 -36.58 24.32
C LYS A 70 -20.36 -35.89 25.40
N TYR A 71 -20.41 -34.56 25.48
CA TYR A 71 -19.74 -33.79 26.53
C TYR A 71 -20.28 -34.08 27.94
N LYS A 72 -21.61 -34.20 28.08
CA LYS A 72 -22.26 -34.59 29.34
C LYS A 72 -21.91 -36.03 29.72
N ASP A 73 -21.92 -36.95 28.76
CA ASP A 73 -21.63 -38.37 28.95
C ASP A 73 -20.16 -38.60 29.38
N ASN A 74 -19.24 -37.76 28.90
CA ASN A 74 -17.82 -37.81 29.26
C ASN A 74 -17.46 -37.09 30.58
N GLY A 75 -18.45 -36.59 31.32
CA GLY A 75 -18.25 -36.01 32.65
C GLY A 75 -17.83 -34.54 32.65
N GLU A 76 -18.18 -33.77 31.61
CA GLU A 76 -18.04 -32.30 31.54
C GLU A 76 -16.60 -31.76 31.66
N LEU A 77 -15.58 -32.56 31.32
CA LEU A 77 -14.18 -32.13 31.32
C LEU A 77 -13.94 -30.92 30.40
N ASP A 78 -13.37 -29.82 30.91
CA ASP A 78 -13.10 -28.59 30.14
C ASP A 78 -12.27 -28.83 28.85
N SER A 79 -11.45 -29.89 28.82
CA SER A 79 -10.66 -30.33 27.66
C SER A 79 -11.49 -30.84 26.48
N GLU A 80 -12.69 -31.35 26.77
CA GLU A 80 -13.61 -31.96 25.81
C GLU A 80 -14.79 -31.05 25.47
N ASP A 81 -14.72 -29.77 25.89
CA ASP A 81 -15.72 -28.78 25.56
C ASP A 81 -16.00 -28.76 24.05
N PRO A 82 -17.27 -28.83 23.61
CA PRO A 82 -17.61 -28.91 22.19
C PRO A 82 -16.98 -27.79 21.35
N ALA A 83 -16.93 -26.56 21.85
CA ALA A 83 -16.36 -25.42 21.11
C ALA A 83 -14.83 -25.53 21.02
N LEU A 84 -14.17 -26.05 22.06
CA LEU A 84 -12.73 -26.27 22.07
C LEU A 84 -12.33 -27.41 21.13
N VAL A 85 -13.04 -28.54 21.16
CA VAL A 85 -12.80 -29.70 20.27
C VAL A 85 -12.94 -29.29 18.81
N MET A 86 -13.97 -28.49 18.50
CA MET A 86 -14.19 -27.96 17.16
C MET A 86 -13.05 -27.08 16.64
N LEU A 87 -12.44 -26.28 17.52
CA LEU A 87 -11.36 -25.35 17.14
C LEU A 87 -9.96 -25.97 17.24
N LYS A 88 -9.75 -26.98 18.07
CA LYS A 88 -8.44 -27.59 18.33
C LYS A 88 -8.24 -28.88 17.55
N THR A 89 -9.24 -29.76 17.55
CA THR A 89 -9.12 -31.14 17.07
C THR A 89 -9.56 -31.28 15.61
N TRP A 90 -10.62 -30.59 15.19
CA TRP A 90 -11.10 -30.72 13.81
C TRP A 90 -10.13 -30.15 12.75
N PRO A 91 -9.51 -28.96 12.96
CA PRO A 91 -8.60 -28.39 11.97
C PRO A 91 -7.26 -29.13 11.87
N THR A 92 -6.91 -29.92 12.89
CA THR A 92 -5.65 -30.67 12.94
C THR A 92 -5.73 -32.06 12.30
N SER A 93 -6.92 -32.53 11.93
CA SER A 93 -7.08 -33.81 11.23
C SER A 93 -6.48 -33.78 9.83
N LYS A 94 -5.95 -34.93 9.37
CA LYS A 94 -5.31 -35.07 8.05
C LYS A 94 -6.24 -34.66 6.90
N ARG A 95 -7.56 -34.80 7.09
CA ARG A 95 -8.59 -34.48 6.08
C ARG A 95 -8.64 -32.99 5.71
N TYR A 96 -8.32 -32.10 6.65
CA TYR A 96 -8.41 -30.64 6.48
C TYR A 96 -7.05 -29.95 6.37
N LYS A 97 -6.01 -30.52 6.98
CA LYS A 97 -4.65 -29.94 6.98
C LYS A 97 -4.08 -29.75 5.57
N ASP A 98 -4.40 -30.65 4.64
CA ASP A 98 -3.82 -30.66 3.29
C ASP A 98 -4.68 -29.95 2.22
N ASN A 99 -5.88 -29.45 2.56
CA ASN A 99 -6.81 -28.85 1.60
C ASN A 99 -7.42 -27.51 2.10
N PRO A 100 -6.99 -26.35 1.57
CA PRO A 100 -7.48 -25.03 2.00
C PRO A 100 -8.97 -24.79 1.70
N ASP A 101 -9.50 -25.35 0.61
CA ASP A 101 -10.93 -25.19 0.26
C ASP A 101 -11.86 -25.91 1.24
N LYS A 102 -11.39 -27.03 1.81
CA LYS A 102 -12.14 -27.78 2.83
C LYS A 102 -12.11 -27.07 4.19
N LEU A 103 -11.07 -26.29 4.48
CA LEU A 103 -10.97 -25.45 5.67
C LEU A 103 -12.00 -24.32 5.67
N LEU A 104 -12.28 -23.70 4.51
CA LEU A 104 -13.34 -22.69 4.37
C LEU A 104 -14.74 -23.28 4.63
N GLY A 105 -15.00 -24.49 4.12
CA GLY A 105 -16.25 -25.22 4.41
C GLY A 105 -16.38 -25.59 5.89
N LEU A 106 -15.28 -26.01 6.51
CA LEU A 106 -15.20 -26.31 7.94
C LEU A 106 -15.47 -25.05 8.79
N GLU A 107 -14.89 -23.91 8.43
CA GLU A 107 -15.10 -22.63 9.12
C GLU A 107 -16.59 -22.24 9.15
N GLN A 108 -17.29 -22.37 8.01
CA GLN A 108 -18.72 -22.05 7.94
C GLN A 108 -19.56 -22.99 8.81
N LEU A 109 -19.22 -24.28 8.83
CA LEU A 109 -19.88 -25.28 9.66
C LEU A 109 -19.63 -25.01 11.14
N ILE A 110 -18.37 -24.76 11.53
CA ILE A 110 -17.99 -24.36 12.89
C ILE A 110 -18.76 -23.11 13.29
N SER A 111 -18.80 -22.07 12.44
CA SER A 111 -19.52 -20.84 12.77
C SER A 111 -21.01 -21.09 13.01
N LYS A 112 -21.67 -21.94 12.22
CA LYS A 112 -23.09 -22.28 12.42
C LYS A 112 -23.31 -23.04 13.72
N PHE A 113 -22.46 -24.02 14.02
CA PHE A 113 -22.55 -24.81 15.24
C PHE A 113 -22.26 -23.95 16.48
N LEU A 114 -21.30 -23.03 16.37
CA LEU A 114 -20.92 -22.15 17.47
C LEU A 114 -22.01 -21.12 17.78
N VAL A 115 -22.79 -20.66 16.80
CA VAL A 115 -24.00 -19.86 17.05
C VAL A 115 -25.00 -20.64 17.90
N ILE A 116 -25.28 -21.89 17.52
CA ILE A 116 -26.22 -22.76 18.24
C ILE A 116 -25.71 -23.08 19.65
N LEU A 117 -24.40 -23.36 19.81
CA LEU A 117 -23.77 -23.63 21.10
C LEU A 117 -23.85 -22.41 22.04
N LEU A 118 -23.57 -21.21 21.54
CA LEU A 118 -23.65 -19.98 22.33
C LEU A 118 -25.09 -19.61 22.74
N GLU A 119 -26.10 -20.13 22.05
CA GLU A 119 -27.54 -19.96 22.38
C GLU A 119 -28.09 -21.12 23.22
N SER A 120 -27.30 -22.17 23.42
CA SER A 120 -27.68 -23.35 24.20
C SER A 120 -27.45 -23.17 25.71
N GLU A 121 -28.01 -24.09 26.50
CA GLU A 121 -27.88 -24.15 27.96
C GLU A 121 -26.42 -24.16 28.47
N LEU A 122 -25.47 -24.61 27.64
CA LEU A 122 -24.04 -24.63 27.98
C LEU A 122 -23.44 -23.23 28.19
N ASN A 123 -24.05 -22.19 27.61
CA ASN A 123 -23.62 -20.80 27.83
C ASN A 123 -24.43 -20.09 28.92
N SER A 124 -25.16 -20.84 29.77
CA SER A 124 -25.83 -20.27 30.93
C SER A 124 -24.81 -19.57 31.84
N GLY A 125 -25.04 -18.28 32.14
CA GLY A 125 -24.12 -17.46 32.92
C GLY A 125 -22.89 -16.93 32.17
N ASN A 126 -22.89 -16.88 30.83
CA ASN A 126 -21.79 -16.34 30.02
C ASN A 126 -20.43 -17.05 30.21
N ARG A 127 -20.45 -18.36 30.48
CA ARG A 127 -19.22 -19.18 30.69
C ARG A 127 -18.15 -18.97 29.62
N TYR A 128 -18.54 -18.82 28.35
CA TYR A 128 -17.60 -18.68 27.23
C TYR A 128 -16.91 -17.30 27.15
N GLU A 129 -17.32 -16.30 27.93
CA GLU A 129 -16.64 -15.00 27.99
C GLU A 129 -15.30 -15.06 28.74
N THR A 130 -15.18 -15.96 29.72
CA THR A 130 -13.97 -16.14 30.53
C THR A 130 -13.29 -17.50 30.33
N PHE A 131 -13.91 -18.39 29.54
CA PHE A 131 -13.42 -19.75 29.30
C PHE A 131 -12.00 -19.78 28.73
N ARG A 132 -11.14 -20.60 29.37
CA ARG A 132 -9.76 -20.83 28.98
C ARG A 132 -9.50 -22.33 28.90
N ASP A 133 -8.73 -22.73 27.90
CA ASP A 133 -8.22 -24.09 27.79
C ASP A 133 -7.33 -24.42 29.00
N ALA A 134 -7.79 -25.34 29.86
CA ALA A 134 -7.05 -25.79 31.04
C ALA A 134 -5.86 -26.69 30.67
N ASP A 135 -5.91 -27.39 29.52
CA ASP A 135 -4.85 -28.28 29.06
C ASP A 135 -3.68 -27.53 28.42
N ASP A 136 -3.97 -26.39 27.79
CA ASP A 136 -2.94 -25.55 27.21
C ASP A 136 -2.18 -24.81 28.32
N LYS A 137 -0.87 -25.04 28.41
CA LYS A 137 0.05 -24.32 29.31
C LYS A 137 0.00 -22.79 29.10
N THR A 138 -0.50 -22.32 27.96
CA THR A 138 -0.69 -20.88 27.69
C THR A 138 -2.08 -20.36 28.09
N GLY A 139 -3.06 -21.23 28.38
CA GLY A 139 -4.42 -20.82 28.74
C GLY A 139 -5.12 -20.02 27.65
N LYS A 140 -5.08 -20.51 26.40
CA LYS A 140 -5.73 -19.88 25.25
C LYS A 140 -7.25 -19.88 25.41
N THR A 141 -7.87 -18.79 24.98
CA THR A 141 -9.33 -18.72 24.83
C THR A 141 -9.74 -19.21 23.44
N LEU A 142 -11.04 -19.45 23.23
CA LEU A 142 -11.60 -19.80 21.92
C LEU A 142 -11.20 -18.78 20.83
N LEU A 143 -11.15 -17.49 21.19
CA LEU A 143 -10.77 -16.43 20.27
C LEU A 143 -9.29 -16.48 19.88
N HIS A 144 -8.39 -16.90 20.80
CA HIS A 144 -6.98 -17.10 20.48
C HIS A 144 -6.79 -18.21 19.44
N TYR A 145 -7.54 -19.31 19.55
CA TYR A 145 -7.52 -20.39 18.56
C TYR A 145 -8.08 -19.95 17.20
N ALA A 146 -9.24 -19.28 17.20
CA ALA A 146 -9.83 -18.74 15.97
C ALA A 146 -8.89 -17.75 15.26
N ALA A 147 -8.22 -16.89 16.03
CA ALA A 147 -7.23 -15.93 15.55
C ALA A 147 -5.99 -16.60 14.93
N GLN A 148 -5.47 -17.65 15.58
CA GLN A 148 -4.32 -18.41 15.09
C GLN A 148 -4.65 -19.19 13.81
N LEU A 149 -5.86 -19.73 13.70
CA LEU A 149 -6.31 -20.52 12.54
C LEU A 149 -6.75 -19.66 11.35
N GLY A 150 -7.10 -18.39 11.58
CA GLY A 150 -7.55 -17.49 10.51
C GLY A 150 -9.05 -17.61 10.18
N PHE A 151 -9.86 -18.14 11.10
CA PHE A 151 -11.30 -18.31 10.90
C PHE A 151 -12.08 -17.00 11.13
N LEU A 152 -12.37 -16.28 10.05
CA LEU A 152 -13.03 -14.96 10.07
C LEU A 152 -14.47 -15.00 10.58
N HIS A 153 -15.30 -15.93 10.09
CA HIS A 153 -16.72 -16.05 10.46
C HIS A 153 -16.88 -16.45 11.93
N VAL A 154 -16.00 -17.34 12.40
CA VAL A 154 -15.95 -17.73 13.80
C VAL A 154 -15.53 -16.54 14.66
N THR A 155 -14.48 -15.82 14.26
CA THR A 155 -14.03 -14.60 14.96
C THR A 155 -15.15 -13.56 15.02
N LYS A 156 -15.87 -13.31 13.92
CA LYS A 156 -17.03 -12.40 13.88
C LYS A 156 -18.13 -12.81 14.85
N THR A 157 -18.43 -14.10 14.91
CA THR A 157 -19.46 -14.64 15.81
C THR A 157 -19.05 -14.47 17.27
N LEU A 158 -17.81 -14.85 17.61
CA LEU A 158 -17.25 -14.73 18.96
C LEU A 158 -17.18 -13.26 19.42
N VAL A 159 -16.67 -12.35 18.60
CA VAL A 159 -16.57 -10.92 18.96
C VAL A 159 -17.95 -10.28 19.11
N LYS A 160 -18.94 -10.67 18.29
CA LYS A 160 -20.32 -10.15 18.40
C LYS A 160 -21.01 -10.60 19.68
N LYS A 161 -20.84 -11.87 20.08
CA LYS A 161 -21.56 -12.45 21.22
C LYS A 161 -20.79 -12.28 22.54
N CYS A 162 -19.46 -12.32 22.51
CA CYS A 162 -18.55 -12.29 23.67
C CYS A 162 -17.38 -11.30 23.43
N PRO A 163 -17.63 -9.98 23.51
CA PRO A 163 -16.61 -8.96 23.22
C PRO A 163 -15.44 -8.95 24.20
N GLY A 164 -15.65 -9.35 25.46
CA GLY A 164 -14.61 -9.41 26.51
C GLY A 164 -13.41 -10.29 26.15
N LEU A 165 -13.59 -11.28 25.26
CA LEU A 165 -12.53 -12.15 24.77
C LEU A 165 -11.40 -11.39 24.05
N LEU A 166 -11.66 -10.19 23.52
CA LEU A 166 -10.63 -9.35 22.87
C LEU A 166 -9.59 -8.81 23.86
N ALA A 167 -9.97 -8.62 25.13
CA ALA A 167 -9.11 -8.04 26.16
C ALA A 167 -8.27 -9.09 26.92
N LEU A 168 -8.68 -10.36 26.88
CA LEU A 168 -8.03 -11.42 27.62
C LEU A 168 -6.67 -11.79 27.03
N LYS A 169 -5.64 -11.87 27.88
CA LYS A 169 -4.29 -12.30 27.51
C LYS A 169 -4.06 -13.75 27.89
N THR A 170 -3.25 -14.47 27.11
CA THR A 170 -2.72 -15.77 27.52
C THR A 170 -1.85 -15.66 28.78
N LYS A 171 -1.69 -16.76 29.51
CA LYS A 171 -0.80 -16.81 30.68
C LYS A 171 0.66 -16.67 30.23
N ALA A 172 1.42 -15.82 30.92
CA ALA A 172 2.85 -15.65 30.63
C ALA A 172 3.62 -16.93 30.99
N GLN A 173 4.41 -17.44 30.04
CA GLN A 173 5.26 -18.61 30.25
C GLN A 173 6.68 -18.17 30.62
N LEU A 174 7.20 -18.69 31.73
CA LEU A 174 8.54 -18.37 32.25
C LEU A 174 9.64 -19.30 31.70
N LYS A 175 9.30 -20.42 31.04
CA LYS A 175 10.23 -21.41 30.45
C LYS A 175 9.64 -22.00 29.16
N PRO A 176 10.45 -22.33 28.12
CA PRO A 176 11.91 -22.26 28.04
C PRO A 176 12.45 -20.84 27.76
N GLU A 177 11.61 -19.96 27.22
CA GLU A 177 11.87 -18.53 27.07
C GLU A 177 10.75 -17.76 27.78
N LYS A 178 11.03 -16.56 28.31
CA LYS A 178 10.00 -15.67 28.89
C LYS A 178 9.03 -15.22 27.79
N LYS A 179 8.03 -16.05 27.47
CA LYS A 179 6.96 -15.71 26.52
C LYS A 179 5.88 -14.95 27.27
N ARG A 180 5.72 -13.68 26.92
CA ARG A 180 4.67 -12.80 27.44
C ARG A 180 3.28 -13.37 27.12
N GLY A 181 2.30 -13.07 27.97
CA GLY A 181 0.88 -13.26 27.66
C GLY A 181 0.46 -12.44 26.43
N MET A 182 0.10 -13.14 25.37
CA MET A 182 -0.28 -12.55 24.08
C MET A 182 -1.78 -12.28 24.04
N LEU A 183 -2.18 -11.22 23.34
CA LEU A 183 -3.58 -11.00 22.98
C LEU A 183 -3.95 -11.86 21.76
N PRO A 184 -5.24 -12.13 21.52
CA PRO A 184 -5.69 -12.85 20.33
C PRO A 184 -5.19 -12.22 19.02
N ILE A 185 -5.16 -10.89 18.96
CA ILE A 185 -4.67 -10.14 17.79
C ILE A 185 -3.18 -10.35 17.57
N GLU A 186 -2.40 -10.39 18.64
CA GLU A 186 -0.96 -10.64 18.54
C GLU A 186 -0.70 -12.02 17.91
N LEU A 187 -1.51 -13.03 18.24
CA LEU A 187 -1.44 -14.34 17.58
C LEU A 187 -1.87 -14.29 16.11
N ALA A 188 -2.93 -13.55 15.77
CA ALA A 188 -3.35 -13.36 14.37
C ALA A 188 -2.26 -12.68 13.52
N LEU A 189 -1.57 -11.67 14.10
CA LEU A 189 -0.48 -10.95 13.45
C LEU A 189 0.74 -11.86 13.23
N ILE A 190 1.10 -12.68 14.22
CA ILE A 190 2.20 -13.66 14.10
C ILE A 190 1.87 -14.72 13.05
N ALA A 191 0.61 -15.15 12.97
CA ALA A 191 0.13 -16.13 11.98
C ALA A 191 -0.08 -15.55 10.57
N GLU A 192 0.12 -14.23 10.36
CA GLU A 192 -0.11 -13.54 9.08
C GLU A 192 -1.56 -13.61 8.55
N ASN A 193 -2.55 -13.70 9.46
CA ASN A 193 -3.96 -13.79 9.09
C ASN A 193 -4.59 -12.40 8.88
N ASP A 194 -4.47 -11.86 7.66
CA ASP A 194 -4.82 -10.47 7.32
C ASP A 194 -6.29 -10.11 7.61
N GLU A 195 -7.24 -10.96 7.22
CA GLU A 195 -8.66 -10.64 7.35
C GLU A 195 -9.13 -10.63 8.81
N VAL A 196 -8.64 -11.60 9.58
CA VAL A 196 -8.97 -11.75 11.00
C VAL A 196 -8.34 -10.62 11.80
N ALA A 197 -7.05 -10.33 11.57
CA ALA A 197 -6.37 -9.23 12.23
C ALA A 197 -7.03 -7.88 11.92
N ALA A 198 -7.35 -7.61 10.65
CA ALA A 198 -8.04 -6.39 10.24
C ALA A 198 -9.41 -6.24 10.92
N TYR A 199 -10.19 -7.32 10.99
CA TYR A 199 -11.49 -7.31 11.66
C TYR A 199 -11.37 -7.03 13.16
N MET A 200 -10.45 -7.71 13.85
CA MET A 200 -10.27 -7.51 15.29
C MET A 200 -9.76 -6.11 15.62
N ILE A 201 -8.86 -5.55 14.81
CA ILE A 201 -8.36 -4.18 14.97
C ILE A 201 -9.49 -3.16 14.83
N ARG A 202 -10.43 -3.36 13.90
CA ARG A 202 -11.60 -2.48 13.73
C ARG A 202 -12.57 -2.54 14.91
N MET A 203 -12.64 -3.69 15.58
CA MET A 203 -13.55 -3.90 16.72
C MET A 203 -12.95 -3.47 18.06
N MET A 204 -11.63 -3.25 18.15
CA MET A 204 -10.97 -2.77 19.35
C MET A 204 -11.03 -1.24 19.48
N TRP A 205 -10.90 -0.77 20.72
CA TRP A 205 -10.67 0.65 21.03
C TRP A 205 -9.39 1.16 20.36
N HIS A 206 -9.50 2.32 19.72
CA HIS A 206 -8.40 3.00 19.06
C HIS A 206 -7.20 3.19 20.00
N GLU A 207 -7.40 3.57 21.27
CA GLU A 207 -6.31 3.72 22.25
C GLU A 207 -5.57 2.41 22.52
N ARG A 208 -6.31 1.29 22.62
CA ARG A 208 -5.71 -0.03 22.80
C ARG A 208 -4.91 -0.43 21.57
N VAL A 209 -5.43 -0.23 20.36
CA VAL A 209 -4.70 -0.49 19.12
C VAL A 209 -3.44 0.37 19.03
N GLN A 210 -3.55 1.67 19.33
CA GLN A 210 -2.41 2.59 19.34
C GLN A 210 -1.35 2.14 20.36
N SER A 211 -1.76 1.68 21.54
CA SER A 211 -0.86 1.16 22.59
C SER A 211 -0.09 -0.11 22.18
N LEU A 212 -0.58 -0.88 21.21
CA LEU A 212 0.13 -2.06 20.69
C LEU A 212 1.35 -1.66 19.85
N PHE A 213 1.24 -0.53 19.15
CA PHE A 213 2.24 -0.01 18.22
C PHE A 213 3.07 1.14 18.81
N SER A 214 2.69 1.69 19.96
CA SER A 214 3.47 2.69 20.67
C SER A 214 4.46 2.05 21.64
N TRP A 215 5.58 2.75 21.86
CA TRP A 215 6.57 2.38 22.86
C TRP A 215 6.01 2.49 24.28
N ARG A 216 6.59 1.74 25.23
CA ARG A 216 6.19 1.80 26.64
C ARG A 216 7.33 2.40 27.46
N PRO A 217 7.16 3.63 27.98
CA PRO A 217 8.25 4.35 28.62
C PRO A 217 8.74 3.67 29.91
N GLY A 218 7.88 2.91 30.62
CA GLY A 218 8.25 2.20 31.85
C GLY A 218 8.97 3.13 32.84
N ASP A 219 9.97 2.60 33.55
CA ASP A 219 10.99 3.45 34.14
C ASP A 219 11.91 3.93 33.01
N MET A 220 12.06 5.26 32.85
CA MET A 220 12.84 5.91 31.76
C MET A 220 14.33 5.51 31.68
N THR A 221 14.77 4.58 32.52
CA THR A 221 16.09 3.95 32.55
C THR A 221 16.25 2.87 31.48
N ASN A 222 15.17 2.21 31.03
CA ASN A 222 15.18 1.23 29.94
C ASN A 222 13.81 1.15 29.23
N PRO A 223 13.50 2.07 28.30
CA PRO A 223 12.20 2.09 27.64
C PRO A 223 12.01 0.87 26.72
N GLN A 224 10.93 0.14 26.94
CA GLN A 224 10.60 -1.04 26.14
C GLN A 224 10.06 -0.61 24.77
N PRO A 225 10.52 -1.25 23.67
CA PRO A 225 9.92 -1.04 22.36
C PRO A 225 8.44 -1.47 22.37
N SER A 226 7.72 -1.01 21.35
CA SER A 226 6.36 -1.47 21.06
C SER A 226 6.30 -2.99 20.94
N PHE A 227 5.12 -3.56 21.23
CA PHE A 227 4.94 -5.01 21.13
C PHE A 227 5.08 -5.50 19.69
N PHE A 228 4.57 -4.70 18.75
CA PHE A 228 4.70 -4.95 17.33
C PHE A 228 5.25 -3.72 16.63
N SER A 229 6.15 -3.96 15.68
CA SER A 229 6.59 -2.91 14.77
C SER A 229 5.57 -2.78 13.65
N PHE A 230 4.91 -1.63 13.53
CA PHE A 230 4.05 -1.37 12.38
C PHE A 230 4.80 -1.55 11.04
N LYS A 231 6.13 -1.36 11.06
CA LYS A 231 7.01 -1.54 9.90
C LYS A 231 7.09 -2.98 9.40
N THR A 232 7.07 -3.97 10.29
CA THR A 232 7.11 -5.38 9.87
C THR A 232 5.82 -5.77 9.16
N ILE A 233 4.68 -5.25 9.63
CA ILE A 233 3.37 -5.45 9.01
C ILE A 233 3.33 -4.80 7.63
N VAL A 234 3.78 -3.56 7.48
CA VAL A 234 3.80 -2.85 6.18
C VAL A 234 4.75 -3.52 5.18
N LYS A 235 5.86 -4.12 5.64
CA LYS A 235 6.78 -4.89 4.77
C LYS A 235 6.15 -6.19 4.26
N ASN A 236 5.18 -6.76 4.97
CA ASN A 236 4.55 -8.01 4.59
C ASN A 236 3.50 -7.78 3.49
N PRO A 237 3.67 -8.35 2.27
CA PRO A 237 2.72 -8.15 1.18
C PRO A 237 1.34 -8.79 1.41
N LYS A 238 1.22 -9.73 2.35
CA LYS A 238 -0.05 -10.41 2.68
C LYS A 238 -0.95 -9.57 3.58
N MET A 239 -0.40 -8.68 4.40
CA MET A 239 -1.11 -7.98 5.48
C MET A 239 -1.69 -6.62 5.05
N LYS A 240 -2.33 -6.55 3.87
CA LYS A 240 -2.76 -5.27 3.29
C LYS A 240 -3.97 -4.67 4.02
N LYS A 241 -4.96 -5.50 4.36
CA LYS A 241 -6.18 -5.06 5.03
C LYS A 241 -5.90 -4.65 6.47
N THR A 242 -4.96 -5.32 7.13
CA THR A 242 -4.52 -5.00 8.49
C THR A 242 -3.85 -3.63 8.54
N VAL A 243 -3.00 -3.29 7.56
CA VAL A 243 -2.41 -1.94 7.47
C VAL A 243 -3.50 -0.88 7.37
N VAL A 244 -4.51 -1.09 6.52
CA VAL A 244 -5.64 -0.14 6.38
C VAL A 244 -6.45 -0.07 7.67
N ALA A 245 -6.74 -1.21 8.32
CA ALA A 245 -7.46 -1.24 9.59
C ALA A 245 -6.73 -0.50 10.73
N VAL A 246 -5.40 -0.59 10.79
CA VAL A 246 -4.61 0.20 11.74
C VAL A 246 -4.71 1.70 11.42
N LEU A 247 -4.67 2.07 10.14
CA LEU A 247 -4.83 3.47 9.72
C LEU A 247 -6.26 3.99 10.00
N ASP A 248 -7.29 3.15 9.87
CA ASP A 248 -8.67 3.49 10.24
C ASP A 248 -8.71 3.91 11.72
N GLN A 249 -8.05 3.14 12.61
CA GLN A 249 -7.96 3.42 14.06
C GLN A 249 -7.07 4.64 14.43
N MET A 250 -6.45 5.30 13.45
CA MET A 250 -5.74 6.56 13.65
C MET A 250 -6.64 7.78 13.43
N VAL A 251 -7.90 7.58 13.03
CA VAL A 251 -8.91 8.63 12.86
C VAL A 251 -9.94 8.50 13.98
N ASN A 252 -9.96 9.45 14.90
CA ASN A 252 -10.99 9.50 15.93
C ASN A 252 -12.03 10.59 15.58
N PRO A 253 -13.28 10.22 15.23
CA PRO A 253 -14.35 11.19 15.07
C PRO A 253 -14.69 11.84 16.41
N HIS A 254 -14.85 13.16 16.43
CA HIS A 254 -15.21 13.92 17.61
C HIS A 254 -16.48 14.71 17.36
N TRP A 255 -17.35 14.69 18.37
CA TRP A 255 -18.58 15.48 18.41
C TRP A 255 -18.43 16.50 19.54
N PRO A 256 -18.03 17.75 19.23
CA PRO A 256 -17.80 18.78 20.25
C PRO A 256 -19.03 19.09 21.13
N HIS A 257 -20.23 18.82 20.60
CA HIS A 257 -21.49 19.07 21.30
C HIS A 257 -21.90 17.97 22.28
N LEU A 258 -21.24 16.80 22.26
CA LEU A 258 -21.56 15.72 23.19
C LEU A 258 -20.82 15.91 24.52
N PRO A 259 -21.51 15.72 25.66
CA PRO A 259 -20.85 15.72 26.95
C PRO A 259 -19.81 14.59 27.04
N LYS A 260 -18.64 14.88 27.61
CA LYS A 260 -17.62 13.85 27.82
C LYS A 260 -18.15 12.83 28.83
N ARG A 261 -17.94 11.54 28.53
CA ARG A 261 -18.15 10.49 29.53
C ARG A 261 -17.15 10.66 30.66
N LYS A 262 -17.62 10.47 31.89
CA LYS A 262 -16.79 10.45 33.09
C LYS A 262 -16.62 8.99 33.53
N ASP A 263 -15.52 8.71 34.23
CA ASP A 263 -15.26 7.38 34.77
C ASP A 263 -16.15 7.07 35.99
N GLU A 264 -16.53 8.11 36.74
CA GLU A 264 -17.54 8.09 37.80
C GLU A 264 -18.52 9.24 37.56
N TYR A 265 -19.83 8.93 37.64
CA TYR A 265 -20.89 9.92 37.59
C TYR A 265 -21.35 10.26 39.00
N ASP A 266 -21.67 11.53 39.24
CA ASP A 266 -22.09 11.97 40.57
C ASP A 266 -23.53 11.52 40.89
N ASN A 267 -24.37 11.33 39.85
CA ASN A 267 -25.77 10.89 39.94
C ASN A 267 -26.15 9.97 38.76
N ASP A 268 -27.03 8.99 39.02
CA ASP A 268 -27.61 8.10 37.98
C ASP A 268 -28.34 8.89 36.88
N ASP A 269 -28.98 10.02 37.22
CA ASP A 269 -29.63 10.91 36.25
C ASP A 269 -28.63 11.59 35.31
N GLU A 270 -27.40 11.87 35.80
CA GLU A 270 -26.33 12.45 34.98
C GLU A 270 -25.78 11.38 34.01
N GLU A 271 -25.61 10.16 34.49
CA GLU A 271 -25.24 9.00 33.66
C GLU A 271 -26.29 8.77 32.57
N GLU A 272 -27.58 8.66 32.93
CA GLU A 272 -28.65 8.41 31.97
C GLU A 272 -28.82 9.56 30.97
N GLY A 273 -28.62 10.81 31.41
CA GLY A 273 -28.64 11.98 30.54
C GLY A 273 -27.48 12.01 29.55
N ILE A 274 -26.27 11.72 30.01
CA ILE A 274 -25.06 11.65 29.17
C ILE A 274 -25.17 10.47 28.22
N GLU A 275 -25.50 9.28 28.72
CA GLU A 275 -25.69 8.08 27.90
C GLU A 275 -26.81 8.26 26.88
N GLY A 276 -27.94 8.87 27.27
CA GLY A 276 -29.02 9.25 26.37
C GLY A 276 -28.55 10.16 25.22
N ALA A 277 -27.70 11.16 25.50
CA ALA A 277 -27.06 11.97 24.47
C ALA A 277 -26.13 11.16 23.56
N TRP A 278 -25.40 10.18 24.11
CA TRP A 278 -24.56 9.26 23.33
C TRP A 278 -25.36 8.18 22.56
N THR A 279 -26.64 7.95 22.84
CA THR A 279 -27.49 7.08 22.00
C THR A 279 -28.07 7.81 20.78
N THR A 280 -28.14 9.15 20.82
CA THR A 280 -28.76 10.00 19.79
C THR A 280 -27.75 10.64 18.83
N ILE A 281 -26.51 10.13 18.80
CA ILE A 281 -25.41 10.70 18.02
C ILE A 281 -25.77 10.81 16.53
N PRO A 282 -25.66 12.01 15.92
CA PRO A 282 -25.81 12.17 14.49
C PRO A 282 -24.72 11.40 13.73
N ASP A 283 -25.10 10.79 12.61
CA ASP A 283 -24.22 9.94 11.77
C ASP A 283 -22.93 10.66 11.31
N ASP A 284 -22.93 11.99 11.26
CA ASP A 284 -21.83 12.81 10.75
C ASP A 284 -21.10 13.57 11.89
N PRO A 285 -19.83 13.25 12.17
CA PRO A 285 -19.00 14.00 13.11
C PRO A 285 -18.45 15.29 12.48
N LEU A 286 -18.41 16.36 13.27
CA LEU A 286 -17.97 17.70 12.82
C LEU A 286 -16.45 17.80 12.70
N ASP A 287 -15.73 17.19 13.64
CA ASP A 287 -14.28 17.25 13.72
C ASP A 287 -13.70 15.83 13.78
N TYR A 288 -12.51 15.68 13.20
CA TYR A 288 -11.73 14.44 13.27
C TYR A 288 -10.38 14.74 13.90
N HIS A 289 -9.98 13.92 14.86
CA HIS A 289 -8.64 13.90 15.38
C HIS A 289 -7.81 12.84 14.66
N PHE A 290 -6.80 13.29 13.94
CA PHE A 290 -5.85 12.41 13.25
C PHE A 290 -4.62 12.22 14.10
N TYR A 291 -4.32 10.99 14.50
CA TYR A 291 -3.07 10.64 15.17
C TYR A 291 -1.98 10.32 14.14
N TYR A 292 -0.76 10.81 14.33
CA TYR A 292 0.39 10.57 13.41
C TYR A 292 1.56 9.82 14.06
N HIS A 293 1.55 9.65 15.38
CA HIS A 293 2.68 9.09 16.15
C HIS A 293 3.16 7.72 15.64
N ILE A 294 2.26 6.83 15.19
CA ILE A 294 2.64 5.52 14.64
C ILE A 294 3.37 5.65 13.28
N LEU A 295 2.93 6.59 12.44
CA LEU A 295 3.53 6.80 11.12
C LEU A 295 4.92 7.44 11.22
N ASP A 296 5.08 8.31 12.22
CA ASP A 296 6.32 9.02 12.52
C ASP A 296 7.18 8.35 13.60
N GLY A 297 6.80 7.15 14.06
CA GLY A 297 7.57 6.34 15.01
C GLY A 297 8.76 5.58 14.40
N ASP A 298 9.73 5.23 15.25
CA ASP A 298 10.82 4.32 14.86
C ASP A 298 10.35 2.85 14.80
N GLU A 299 11.27 1.90 14.54
CA GLU A 299 10.96 0.47 14.46
C GLU A 299 10.36 -0.07 15.77
N GLY A 300 10.71 0.54 16.90
CA GLY A 300 10.17 0.23 18.22
C GLY A 300 8.97 1.10 18.63
N GLY A 301 8.34 1.81 17.70
CA GLY A 301 7.15 2.63 17.99
C GLY A 301 7.41 3.86 18.84
N ARG A 302 8.67 4.31 18.94
CA ARG A 302 9.05 5.48 19.74
C ARG A 302 8.77 6.76 18.94
N PRO A 303 8.08 7.75 19.51
CA PRO A 303 7.85 9.02 18.85
C PRO A 303 9.12 9.89 18.89
N PRO A 304 9.32 10.79 17.90
CA PRO A 304 10.43 11.74 17.87
C PRO A 304 10.46 12.71 19.05
N LYS A 305 9.29 13.13 19.55
CA LYS A 305 9.15 13.97 20.74
C LYS A 305 8.19 13.34 21.73
N ILE A 306 8.45 13.59 23.00
CA ILE A 306 7.65 13.11 24.12
C ILE A 306 7.15 14.31 24.92
N VAL A 307 5.94 14.22 25.45
CA VAL A 307 5.42 15.22 26.38
C VAL A 307 6.08 14.99 27.73
N SER A 308 6.76 15.99 28.28
CA SER A 308 7.35 15.91 29.62
C SER A 308 6.25 15.68 30.67
N SER A 309 6.57 15.01 31.79
CA SER A 309 5.63 14.75 32.90
C SER A 309 4.94 15.99 33.47
N GLU A 310 5.46 17.20 33.22
CA GLU A 310 4.84 18.49 33.59
C GLU A 310 3.83 19.03 32.54
N GLY A 311 3.39 18.20 31.58
CA GLY A 311 2.21 18.44 30.74
C GLY A 311 2.29 19.51 29.65
N HIS A 312 3.32 20.38 29.65
CA HIS A 312 3.32 21.56 28.76
C HIS A 312 4.49 21.68 27.77
N LYS A 313 5.58 20.91 27.91
CA LYS A 313 6.73 20.99 26.99
C LYS A 313 7.01 19.66 26.29
N GLN A 314 7.03 19.70 24.96
CA GLN A 314 7.54 18.59 24.16
C GLN A 314 9.06 18.60 24.21
N THR A 315 9.65 17.52 24.69
CA THR A 315 11.10 17.30 24.72
C THR A 315 11.48 16.30 23.64
N ASP A 316 12.68 16.44 23.08
CA ASP A 316 13.20 15.52 22.07
C ASP A 316 13.50 14.16 22.74
N ASN A 317 13.06 13.07 22.10
CA ASN A 317 13.24 11.74 22.64
C ASN A 317 14.67 11.24 22.36
N GLU A 318 15.48 11.08 23.42
CA GLU A 318 16.86 10.59 23.29
C GLU A 318 16.94 9.14 22.77
N TYR A 319 15.91 8.34 23.01
CA TYR A 319 15.86 6.93 22.63
C TYR A 319 15.33 6.71 21.20
N PHE A 320 14.95 7.77 20.49
CA PHE A 320 14.42 7.69 19.14
C PHE A 320 15.53 7.45 18.11
N ASN A 321 15.39 6.39 17.31
CA ASN A 321 16.36 6.11 16.25
C ASN A 321 16.17 7.04 15.03
N GLN A 322 16.94 8.13 15.01
CA GLN A 322 16.94 9.13 13.93
C GLN A 322 17.32 8.56 12.55
N ARG A 323 18.11 7.47 12.50
CA ARG A 323 18.58 6.89 11.24
C ARG A 323 17.57 5.96 10.60
N ASP A 324 16.50 5.62 11.31
CA ASP A 324 15.53 4.63 10.87
C ASP A 324 14.54 5.20 9.83
N LYS A 325 14.12 4.34 8.89
CA LYS A 325 13.18 4.71 7.82
C LYS A 325 11.80 4.94 8.40
N SER A 326 11.11 6.00 8.00
CA SER A 326 9.73 6.25 8.45
C SER A 326 8.76 5.19 7.93
N CYS A 327 7.65 4.98 8.63
CA CYS A 327 6.60 4.08 8.17
C CYS A 327 6.01 4.57 6.83
N LEU A 328 5.94 5.89 6.62
CA LEU A 328 5.58 6.50 5.34
C LEU A 328 6.46 6.02 4.18
N HIS A 329 7.78 5.95 4.38
CA HIS A 329 8.70 5.45 3.36
C HIS A 329 8.42 3.98 3.01
N LEU A 330 8.07 3.18 4.01
CA LEU A 330 7.71 1.77 3.81
C LEU A 330 6.37 1.62 3.09
N ILE A 331 5.37 2.44 3.43
CA ILE A 331 4.06 2.46 2.75
C ILE A 331 4.26 2.84 1.28
N ALA A 332 5.06 3.86 0.98
CA ALA A 332 5.35 4.29 -0.38
C ALA A 332 6.07 3.21 -1.21
N LYS A 333 6.93 2.40 -0.57
CA LYS A 333 7.59 1.25 -1.21
C LYS A 333 6.68 0.02 -1.32
N SER A 334 5.65 -0.08 -0.48
CA SER A 334 4.69 -1.16 -0.51
C SER A 334 3.75 -1.01 -1.71
N ASN A 335 3.30 -2.12 -2.30
CA ASN A 335 2.30 -2.11 -3.38
C ASN A 335 0.86 -1.97 -2.84
N ASN A 336 0.68 -1.34 -1.67
CA ASN A 336 -0.62 -1.14 -1.05
C ASN A 336 -1.19 0.24 -1.41
N LYS A 337 -1.94 0.27 -2.52
CA LYS A 337 -2.54 1.51 -3.05
C LYS A 337 -3.58 2.11 -2.10
N GLU A 338 -4.32 1.26 -1.38
CA GLU A 338 -5.37 1.69 -0.45
C GLU A 338 -4.76 2.40 0.76
N ALA A 339 -3.68 1.87 1.33
CA ALA A 339 -2.96 2.52 2.42
C ALA A 339 -2.36 3.88 2.00
N LEU A 340 -1.90 4.01 0.75
CA LEU A 340 -1.38 5.27 0.23
C LEU A 340 -2.47 6.34 0.06
N GLN A 341 -3.67 5.92 -0.34
CA GLN A 341 -4.82 6.81 -0.54
C GLN A 341 -5.56 7.13 0.76
N HIS A 342 -5.19 6.49 1.87
CA HIS A 342 -5.83 6.68 3.16
C HIS A 342 -5.77 8.15 3.64
N PRO A 343 -6.87 8.71 4.19
CA PRO A 343 -6.92 10.11 4.63
C PRO A 343 -5.80 10.51 5.59
N VAL A 344 -5.48 9.66 6.58
CA VAL A 344 -4.39 9.92 7.57
C VAL A 344 -3.04 10.14 6.88
N VAL A 345 -2.71 9.27 5.92
CA VAL A 345 -1.42 9.31 5.20
C VAL A 345 -1.36 10.56 4.34
N ARG A 346 -2.43 10.86 3.59
CA ARG A 346 -2.53 12.06 2.75
C ARG A 346 -2.40 13.34 3.55
N MET A 347 -3.08 13.40 4.69
CA MET A 347 -3.07 14.56 5.56
C MET A 347 -1.68 14.80 6.15
N LEU A 348 -1.02 13.74 6.62
CA LEU A 348 0.36 13.82 7.12
C LEU A 348 1.33 14.32 6.05
N ILE A 349 1.22 13.80 4.81
CA ILE A 349 2.05 14.23 3.67
C ILE A 349 1.83 15.71 3.38
N LYS A 350 0.57 16.17 3.39
CA LYS A 350 0.23 17.58 3.15
C LYS A 350 0.82 18.49 4.23
N THR A 351 0.63 18.13 5.50
CA THR A 351 1.16 18.89 6.64
C THR A 351 2.67 19.05 6.54
N LYS A 352 3.39 17.95 6.29
CA LYS A 352 4.86 17.97 6.13
C LYS A 352 5.32 18.74 4.89
N TRP A 353 4.59 18.60 3.78
CA TRP A 353 4.90 19.33 2.55
C TRP A 353 4.77 20.85 2.73
N ASN A 354 3.69 21.31 3.36
CA ASN A 354 3.48 22.72 3.63
C ASN A 354 4.47 23.28 4.66
N ARG A 355 4.91 22.45 5.62
CA ARG A 355 5.82 22.87 6.68
C ARG A 355 7.26 23.07 6.20
N PHE A 356 7.78 22.14 5.40
CA PHE A 356 9.17 22.22 4.92
C PHE A 356 9.37 21.70 3.50
N GLY A 357 8.60 20.71 3.04
CA GLY A 357 8.86 20.03 1.77
C GLY A 357 8.84 20.99 0.56
N HIS A 358 7.83 21.85 0.49
CA HIS A 358 7.70 22.82 -0.60
C HIS A 358 8.83 23.85 -0.61
N TRP A 359 9.13 24.44 0.56
CA TRP A 359 10.17 25.46 0.69
C TRP A 359 11.55 24.89 0.35
N PHE A 360 11.89 23.72 0.90
CA PHE A 360 13.19 23.10 0.69
C PHE A 360 13.39 22.68 -0.78
N LEU A 361 12.39 22.02 -1.38
CA LEU A 361 12.49 21.61 -2.77
C LEU A 361 12.53 22.81 -3.73
N SER A 362 11.76 23.86 -3.43
CA SER A 362 11.79 25.12 -4.18
C SER A 362 13.17 25.79 -4.09
N LEU A 363 13.79 25.80 -2.91
CA LEU A 363 15.15 26.32 -2.72
C LEU A 363 16.17 25.53 -3.57
N HIS A 364 16.11 24.20 -3.55
CA HIS A 364 16.97 23.36 -4.39
C HIS A 364 16.76 23.60 -5.89
N ALA A 365 15.51 23.73 -6.33
CA ALA A 365 15.18 24.04 -7.71
C ALA A 365 15.71 25.42 -8.12
N ALA A 366 15.56 26.43 -7.26
CA ALA A 366 16.08 27.78 -7.50
C ALA A 366 17.62 27.78 -7.60
N LEU A 367 18.31 27.10 -6.69
CA LEU A 367 19.78 26.93 -6.75
C LEU A 367 20.22 26.22 -8.05
N TYR A 368 19.44 25.24 -8.53
CA TYR A 368 19.72 24.57 -9.78
C TYR A 368 19.49 25.48 -11.01
N VAL A 369 18.43 26.29 -11.01
CA VAL A 369 18.20 27.29 -12.07
C VAL A 369 19.33 28.32 -12.10
N ILE A 370 19.80 28.79 -10.94
CA ILE A 370 20.96 29.67 -10.84
C ILE A 370 22.19 28.99 -11.45
N PHE A 371 22.45 27.73 -11.10
CA PHE A 371 23.53 26.95 -11.71
C PHE A 371 23.40 26.87 -13.25
N LEU A 372 22.21 26.63 -13.80
CA LEU A 372 21.98 26.61 -15.24
C LEU A 372 22.22 27.96 -15.90
N LEU A 373 21.86 29.07 -15.26
CA LEU A 373 22.14 30.42 -15.78
C LEU A 373 23.65 30.68 -15.86
N PHE A 374 24.39 30.34 -14.80
CA PHE A 374 25.85 30.46 -14.79
C PHE A 374 26.52 29.55 -15.84
N LEU A 375 26.03 28.31 -15.98
CA LEU A 375 26.49 27.37 -17.02
C LEU A 375 26.22 27.91 -18.43
N SER A 376 25.03 28.47 -18.66
CA SER A 376 24.64 29.07 -19.94
C SER A 376 25.52 30.26 -20.27
N TYR A 377 25.74 31.16 -19.32
CA TYR A 377 26.63 32.30 -19.51
C TYR A 377 28.05 31.83 -19.83
N SER A 378 28.59 30.88 -19.07
CA SER A 378 29.94 30.34 -19.27
C SER A 378 30.13 29.69 -20.66
N LEU A 379 29.22 28.82 -21.08
CA LEU A 379 29.38 28.06 -22.33
C LEU A 379 29.05 28.90 -23.57
N ILE A 380 27.97 29.69 -23.54
CA ILE A 380 27.56 30.49 -24.70
C ILE A 380 28.55 31.63 -24.93
N TYR A 381 28.91 32.38 -23.87
CA TYR A 381 29.93 33.44 -23.99
C TYR A 381 31.32 32.85 -24.24
N GLY A 382 31.60 31.63 -23.77
CA GLY A 382 32.81 30.93 -24.13
C GLY A 382 32.90 30.63 -25.63
N SER A 383 31.78 30.32 -26.27
CA SER A 383 31.76 29.94 -27.69
C SER A 383 31.99 31.09 -28.66
N THR A 384 31.81 32.34 -28.21
CA THR A 384 32.03 33.54 -29.04
C THR A 384 33.50 33.95 -29.10
N LYS A 385 34.39 33.31 -28.33
CA LYS A 385 35.82 33.64 -28.30
C LYS A 385 36.66 32.63 -29.06
N LEU A 386 37.65 33.15 -29.78
CA LEU A 386 38.63 32.35 -30.53
C LEU A 386 39.52 31.51 -29.60
N ASP A 387 39.98 32.09 -28.48
CA ASP A 387 40.75 31.38 -27.46
C ASP A 387 39.96 31.31 -26.13
N PRO A 388 39.51 30.12 -25.70
CA PRO A 388 38.69 29.97 -24.50
C PRO A 388 39.49 30.12 -23.19
N THR A 389 40.82 30.26 -23.25
CA THR A 389 41.74 30.34 -22.10
C THR A 389 42.22 31.77 -21.79
N GLN A 390 41.93 32.75 -22.66
CA GLN A 390 42.31 34.14 -22.44
C GLN A 390 41.20 34.91 -21.71
N TYR A 391 41.47 35.34 -20.47
CA TYR A 391 40.54 36.15 -19.68
C TYR A 391 40.95 37.62 -19.65
N LYS A 392 40.67 38.38 -20.72
CA LYS A 392 41.04 39.80 -20.84
C LYS A 392 39.79 40.68 -20.98
N GLY A 393 39.34 41.24 -19.86
CA GLY A 393 38.23 42.20 -19.80
C GLY A 393 37.25 41.90 -18.65
N ALA A 394 36.33 42.84 -18.38
CA ALA A 394 35.34 42.68 -17.31
C ALA A 394 34.39 41.50 -17.56
N ALA A 395 33.95 41.29 -18.81
CA ALA A 395 33.09 40.16 -19.18
C ALA A 395 33.83 38.81 -19.09
N ASP A 396 35.14 38.79 -19.34
CA ASP A 396 35.96 37.60 -19.16
C ASP A 396 36.19 37.27 -17.69
N SER A 397 36.43 38.27 -16.86
CA SER A 397 36.51 38.07 -15.41
C SER A 397 35.20 37.50 -14.87
N LEU A 398 34.05 38.00 -15.35
CA LEU A 398 32.74 37.46 -14.98
C LEU A 398 32.61 36.01 -15.43
N ARG A 399 33.02 35.67 -16.67
CA ARG A 399 33.06 34.29 -17.15
C ARG A 399 33.92 33.39 -16.28
N GLY A 400 35.10 33.84 -15.86
CA GLY A 400 35.97 33.09 -14.95
C GLY A 400 35.30 32.79 -13.61
N ILE A 401 34.61 33.77 -13.03
CA ILE A 401 33.81 33.58 -11.80
C ILE A 401 32.69 32.56 -12.04
N CYS A 402 31.98 32.65 -13.17
CA CYS A 402 30.93 31.71 -13.55
C CYS A 402 31.48 30.27 -13.75
N GLU A 403 32.66 30.13 -14.33
CA GLU A 403 33.34 28.83 -14.52
C GLU A 403 33.78 28.21 -13.18
N VAL A 404 34.33 29.02 -12.26
CA VAL A 404 34.68 28.55 -10.91
C VAL A 404 33.44 28.15 -10.13
N PHE A 405 32.37 28.94 -10.20
CA PHE A 405 31.09 28.63 -9.55
C PHE A 405 30.45 27.35 -10.11
N THR A 406 30.41 27.20 -11.43
CA THR A 406 29.85 25.99 -12.06
C THR A 406 30.66 24.75 -11.72
N LEU A 407 32.00 24.84 -11.68
CA LEU A 407 32.86 23.74 -11.26
C LEU A 407 32.62 23.35 -9.79
N PHE A 408 32.51 24.35 -8.90
CA PHE A 408 32.16 24.11 -7.50
C PHE A 408 30.81 23.41 -7.36
N MET A 409 29.77 23.88 -8.05
CA MET A 409 28.43 23.27 -8.03
C MET A 409 28.42 21.85 -8.61
N VAL A 410 29.19 21.58 -9.67
CA VAL A 410 29.34 20.23 -10.24
C VAL A 410 29.95 19.27 -9.23
N VAL A 411 31.02 19.67 -8.53
CA VAL A 411 31.63 18.85 -7.47
C VAL A 411 30.64 18.61 -6.33
N PHE A 412 29.90 19.64 -5.91
CA PHE A 412 28.84 19.51 -4.91
C PHE A 412 27.76 18.49 -5.33
N TYR A 413 27.27 18.58 -6.56
CA TYR A 413 26.28 17.64 -7.08
C TYR A 413 26.80 16.21 -7.24
N ILE A 414 28.07 16.03 -7.62
CA ILE A 414 28.70 14.70 -7.65
C ILE A 414 28.73 14.11 -6.23
N CYS A 415 29.11 14.89 -5.22
CA CYS A 415 29.08 14.46 -3.82
C CYS A 415 27.65 14.06 -3.37
N GLU A 416 26.64 14.85 -3.75
CA GLU A 416 25.23 14.51 -3.46
C GLU A 416 24.79 13.22 -4.14
N GLU A 417 25.10 13.03 -5.42
CA GLU A 417 24.72 11.82 -6.17
C GLU A 417 25.46 10.57 -5.66
N ILE A 418 26.74 10.67 -5.25
CA ILE A 418 27.47 9.57 -4.59
C ILE A 418 26.83 9.20 -3.26
N ASN A 419 26.43 10.21 -2.46
CA ASN A 419 25.73 9.97 -1.21
C ASN A 419 24.37 9.29 -1.45
N GLN A 420 23.67 9.63 -2.53
CA GLN A 420 22.42 8.98 -2.91
C GLN A 420 22.65 7.52 -3.35
N MET A 421 23.63 7.27 -4.23
CA MET A 421 24.01 5.91 -4.65
C MET A 421 24.32 5.00 -3.46
N ARG A 422 25.04 5.52 -2.44
CA ARG A 422 25.37 4.76 -1.22
C ARG A 422 24.12 4.37 -0.42
N LYS A 423 23.09 5.22 -0.39
CA LYS A 423 21.85 4.99 0.38
C LYS A 423 20.88 4.03 -0.31
N GLU A 424 20.73 4.14 -1.62
CA GLU A 424 19.70 3.41 -2.40
C GLU A 424 20.24 2.14 -3.11
N ARG A 425 21.57 1.99 -3.21
CA ARG A 425 22.28 0.85 -3.83
C ARG A 425 21.67 0.48 -5.19
N HIS A 426 21.28 -0.78 -5.40
CA HIS A 426 20.78 -1.30 -6.68
C HIS A 426 19.45 -0.68 -7.14
N SER A 427 18.67 -0.09 -6.23
CA SER A 427 17.40 0.56 -6.62
C SER A 427 17.65 1.83 -7.43
N TYR A 428 18.78 2.50 -7.20
CA TYR A 428 19.12 3.77 -7.84
C TYR A 428 19.33 3.65 -9.36
N PHE A 429 20.02 2.58 -9.79
CA PHE A 429 20.34 2.36 -11.22
C PHE A 429 19.15 1.90 -12.06
N LYS A 430 18.01 1.55 -11.46
CA LYS A 430 16.80 1.20 -12.21
C LYS A 430 16.08 2.43 -12.78
N GLU A 431 16.34 3.61 -12.22
CA GLU A 431 15.75 4.85 -12.68
C GLU A 431 16.59 5.47 -13.81
N TRP A 432 16.05 5.45 -15.03
CA TRP A 432 16.72 5.98 -16.22
C TRP A 432 17.15 7.45 -16.11
N MET A 433 16.41 8.26 -15.34
CA MET A 433 16.74 9.68 -15.15
C MET A 433 18.05 9.87 -14.37
N ASN A 434 18.36 8.99 -13.41
CA ASN A 434 19.60 9.10 -12.65
C ASN A 434 20.83 8.80 -13.53
N LEU A 435 20.70 7.91 -14.51
CA LEU A 435 21.77 7.66 -15.50
C LEU A 435 22.03 8.89 -16.38
N PHE A 436 20.97 9.58 -16.83
CA PHE A 436 21.10 10.82 -17.59
C PHE A 436 21.76 11.95 -16.76
N ASP A 437 21.47 12.01 -15.47
CA ASP A 437 22.10 12.98 -14.55
C ASP A 437 23.61 12.75 -14.44
N TRP A 438 24.05 11.51 -14.25
CA TRP A 438 25.48 11.15 -14.23
C TRP A 438 26.16 11.49 -15.54
N LEU A 439 25.51 11.18 -16.66
CA LEU A 439 26.03 11.49 -17.98
C LEU A 439 26.20 13.01 -18.17
N GLY A 440 25.22 13.82 -17.75
CA GLY A 440 25.31 15.27 -17.81
C GLY A 440 26.45 15.86 -16.95
N LEU A 441 26.66 15.33 -15.73
CA LEU A 441 27.73 15.78 -14.83
C LEU A 441 29.12 15.37 -15.32
N VAL A 442 29.28 14.13 -15.79
CA VAL A 442 30.55 13.62 -16.34
C VAL A 442 30.92 14.37 -17.61
N LEU A 443 29.96 14.68 -18.49
CA LEU A 443 30.22 15.47 -19.69
C LEU A 443 30.77 16.87 -19.37
N ILE A 444 30.26 17.55 -18.33
CA ILE A 444 30.84 18.83 -17.88
C ILE A 444 32.29 18.64 -17.43
N LEU A 445 32.56 17.61 -16.63
CA LEU A 445 33.92 17.32 -16.15
C LEU A 445 34.89 17.05 -17.31
N CYS A 446 34.43 16.37 -18.36
CA CYS A 446 35.21 16.10 -19.58
C CYS A 446 35.57 17.38 -20.37
N ILE A 447 34.82 18.48 -20.25
CA ILE A 447 35.14 19.74 -20.96
C ILE A 447 36.50 20.29 -20.50
N ILE A 448 36.86 20.10 -19.22
CA ILE A 448 38.09 20.65 -18.62
C ILE A 448 39.36 20.09 -19.28
N PRO A 449 39.59 18.76 -19.34
CA PRO A 449 40.77 18.20 -20.00
C PRO A 449 40.76 18.46 -21.51
N LEU A 450 39.57 18.46 -22.15
CA LEU A 450 39.48 18.79 -23.58
C LEU A 450 39.89 20.23 -23.87
N ARG A 451 39.61 21.16 -22.95
CA ARG A 451 40.03 22.57 -23.05
C ARG A 451 41.53 22.75 -22.87
N TYR A 452 42.20 21.88 -22.11
CA TYR A 452 43.67 21.91 -21.98
C TYR A 452 44.39 21.32 -23.21
N THR A 453 43.69 20.48 -23.99
CA THR A 453 44.22 19.79 -25.17
C THR A 453 43.90 20.54 -26.48
N ASP A 454 43.24 21.71 -26.40
CA ASP A 454 42.79 22.54 -27.54
C ASP A 454 42.06 21.77 -28.65
N ASN A 455 41.30 20.73 -28.29
CA ASN A 455 40.59 19.91 -29.26
C ASN A 455 39.23 20.53 -29.63
N LYS A 456 38.97 20.71 -30.94
CA LYS A 456 37.68 21.20 -31.48
C LYS A 456 36.46 20.37 -31.02
N ALA A 457 36.68 19.13 -30.59
CA ALA A 457 35.65 18.28 -30.00
C ALA A 457 35.04 18.85 -28.70
N GLN A 458 35.71 19.79 -28.03
CA GLN A 458 35.21 20.46 -26.82
C GLN A 458 33.80 21.02 -27.00
N TRP A 459 33.53 21.68 -28.12
CA TRP A 459 32.22 22.32 -28.37
C TRP A 459 31.11 21.30 -28.62
N LYS A 460 31.43 20.14 -29.22
CA LYS A 460 30.49 19.03 -29.39
C LYS A 460 30.12 18.39 -28.05
N VAL A 461 31.12 18.19 -27.19
CA VAL A 461 30.90 17.68 -25.82
C VAL A 461 30.13 18.71 -25.00
N ALA A 462 30.45 20.00 -25.13
CA ALA A 462 29.78 21.09 -24.42
C ALA A 462 28.32 21.24 -24.82
N SER A 463 27.96 21.13 -26.12
CA SER A 463 26.57 21.20 -26.55
C SER A 463 25.74 20.04 -25.99
N LEU A 464 26.32 18.84 -25.95
CA LEU A 464 25.67 17.66 -25.38
C LEU A 464 25.52 17.79 -23.86
N ALA A 465 26.57 18.25 -23.16
CA ALA A 465 26.56 18.52 -21.73
C ALA A 465 25.47 19.55 -21.38
N PHE A 466 25.39 20.64 -22.14
CA PHE A 466 24.40 21.69 -21.97
C PHE A 466 22.98 21.11 -22.08
N LEU A 467 22.69 20.35 -23.14
CA LEU A 467 21.37 19.72 -23.34
C LEU A 467 20.98 18.82 -22.15
N PHE A 468 21.85 17.92 -21.72
CA PHE A 468 21.52 17.00 -20.62
C PHE A 468 21.33 17.71 -19.28
N ASN A 469 22.11 18.76 -19.00
CA ASN A 469 21.91 19.55 -17.77
C ASN A 469 20.59 20.33 -17.79
N PHE A 470 20.16 20.82 -18.96
CA PHE A 470 18.82 21.40 -19.09
C PHE A 470 17.71 20.37 -18.91
N LEU A 471 17.84 19.17 -19.48
CA LEU A 471 16.86 18.09 -19.28
C LEU A 471 16.74 17.66 -17.81
N ARG A 472 17.84 17.73 -17.04
CA ARG A 472 17.83 17.43 -15.60
C ARG A 472 16.91 18.36 -14.78
N ILE A 473 16.50 19.52 -15.29
CA ILE A 473 15.50 20.37 -14.62
C ILE A 473 14.17 19.63 -14.37
N PHE A 474 13.82 18.67 -15.23
CA PHE A 474 12.61 17.88 -15.07
C PHE A 474 12.61 17.01 -13.80
N LYS A 475 13.77 16.77 -13.15
CA LYS A 475 13.84 16.10 -11.83
C LYS A 475 13.16 16.93 -10.73
N PHE A 476 13.10 18.26 -10.90
CA PHE A 476 12.41 19.17 -9.98
C PHE A 476 10.94 19.40 -10.35
N SER A 477 10.40 18.68 -11.34
CA SER A 477 8.99 18.80 -11.72
C SER A 477 8.03 18.49 -10.57
N CYS A 478 8.46 17.71 -9.57
CA CYS A 478 7.70 17.40 -8.37
C CYS A 478 7.42 18.61 -7.45
N VAL A 479 8.02 19.79 -7.70
CA VAL A 479 7.70 21.03 -6.96
C VAL A 479 6.24 21.42 -7.14
N THR A 480 5.73 21.30 -8.37
CA THR A 480 4.36 21.63 -8.72
C THR A 480 3.63 20.37 -9.17
N ARG A 481 2.42 20.16 -8.66
CA ARG A 481 1.63 18.97 -8.97
C ARG A 481 1.36 18.83 -10.47
N THR A 482 0.96 19.92 -11.12
CA THR A 482 0.67 19.91 -12.56
C THR A 482 1.87 19.45 -13.38
N THR A 483 3.03 20.10 -13.22
CA THR A 483 4.27 19.75 -13.94
C THR A 483 4.77 18.34 -13.62
N GLY A 484 4.70 17.93 -12.34
CA GLY A 484 5.09 16.58 -11.92
C GLY A 484 4.25 15.49 -12.60
N LEU A 485 2.93 15.64 -12.64
CA LEU A 485 2.06 14.70 -13.35
C LEU A 485 2.38 14.66 -14.85
N TYR A 486 2.55 15.80 -15.51
CA TYR A 486 2.87 15.87 -16.94
C TYR A 486 4.20 15.20 -17.29
N THR A 487 5.24 15.44 -16.51
CA THR A 487 6.57 14.83 -16.76
C THR A 487 6.53 13.30 -16.58
N LYS A 488 5.78 12.81 -15.59
CA LYS A 488 5.62 11.36 -15.36
C LYS A 488 4.80 10.69 -16.44
N THR A 489 3.72 11.31 -16.90
CA THR A 489 2.94 10.76 -18.03
C THR A 489 3.78 10.75 -19.30
N LEU A 490 4.51 11.83 -19.60
CA LEU A 490 5.38 11.92 -20.78
C LEU A 490 6.47 10.84 -20.75
N ALA A 491 7.19 10.70 -19.64
CA ALA A 491 8.25 9.69 -19.51
C ALA A 491 7.73 8.27 -19.74
N LYS A 492 6.52 7.97 -19.24
CA LYS A 492 5.88 6.66 -19.38
C LYS A 492 5.45 6.36 -20.82
N ILE A 493 4.89 7.37 -21.51
CA ILE A 493 4.50 7.26 -22.93
C ILE A 493 5.75 7.00 -23.78
N ILE A 494 6.83 7.75 -23.56
CA ILE A 494 8.10 7.56 -24.26
C ILE A 494 8.65 6.15 -24.01
N GLN A 495 8.73 5.71 -22.75
CA GLN A 495 9.30 4.41 -22.42
C GLN A 495 8.49 3.22 -22.95
N ARG A 496 7.15 3.31 -22.98
CA ARG A 496 6.29 2.18 -23.34
C ARG A 496 5.96 2.13 -24.82
N ASP A 497 5.57 3.26 -25.42
CA ASP A 497 4.97 3.27 -26.75
C ASP A 497 6.01 3.63 -27.82
N VAL A 498 6.84 4.63 -27.56
CA VAL A 498 7.91 5.01 -28.50
C VAL A 498 8.92 3.87 -28.65
N THR A 499 9.30 3.18 -27.59
CA THR A 499 10.24 2.04 -27.71
C THR A 499 9.70 0.88 -28.55
N ARG A 500 8.41 0.53 -28.38
CA ARG A 500 7.74 -0.51 -29.18
C ARG A 500 7.57 -0.09 -30.63
N PHE A 501 7.18 1.17 -30.85
CA PHE A 501 7.08 1.76 -32.17
C PHE A 501 8.43 1.76 -32.88
N MET A 502 9.49 2.19 -32.20
CA MET A 502 10.85 2.22 -32.75
C MET A 502 11.34 0.83 -33.15
N ALA A 503 10.97 -0.23 -32.42
CA ALA A 503 11.33 -1.60 -32.81
C ALA A 503 10.71 -2.02 -34.16
N VAL A 504 9.42 -1.73 -34.38
CA VAL A 504 8.74 -2.01 -35.66
C VAL A 504 9.24 -1.06 -36.76
N PHE A 505 9.39 0.21 -36.42
CA PHE A 505 9.87 1.25 -37.33
C PHE A 505 11.25 0.92 -37.87
N VAL A 506 12.22 0.52 -37.02
CA VAL A 506 13.59 0.21 -37.47
C VAL A 506 13.61 -0.93 -38.50
N VAL A 507 12.77 -1.96 -38.35
CA VAL A 507 12.69 -3.05 -39.33
C VAL A 507 12.18 -2.55 -40.68
N VAL A 508 11.09 -1.78 -40.68
CA VAL A 508 10.51 -1.20 -41.90
C VAL A 508 11.50 -0.20 -42.53
N PHE A 509 12.02 0.72 -41.72
CA PHE A 509 12.95 1.78 -42.10
C PHE A 509 14.21 1.23 -42.76
N LEU A 510 14.91 0.28 -42.13
CA LEU A 510 16.12 -0.29 -42.70
C LEU A 510 15.84 -1.09 -43.98
N SER A 511 14.70 -1.80 -44.04
CA SER A 511 14.31 -2.56 -45.24
C SER A 511 14.05 -1.64 -46.43
N PHE A 512 13.30 -0.55 -46.23
CA PHE A 512 12.99 0.42 -47.28
C PHE A 512 14.20 1.28 -47.65
N CYS A 513 14.98 1.79 -46.70
CA CYS A 513 16.21 2.54 -46.99
C CYS A 513 17.24 1.67 -47.73
N GLY A 514 17.37 0.39 -47.36
CA GLY A 514 18.23 -0.56 -48.06
C GLY A 514 17.77 -0.81 -49.51
N ALA A 515 16.47 -1.06 -49.71
CA ALA A 515 15.90 -1.25 -51.04
C ALA A 515 16.01 0.01 -51.92
N LEU A 516 15.76 1.19 -51.34
CA LEU A 516 15.90 2.47 -52.01
C LEU A 516 17.35 2.75 -52.41
N PHE A 517 18.31 2.49 -51.52
CA PHE A 517 19.74 2.66 -51.82
C PHE A 517 20.19 1.79 -53.00
N LEU A 518 19.81 0.51 -52.99
CA LEU A 518 20.13 -0.42 -54.09
C LEU A 518 19.46 0.00 -55.41
N SER A 519 18.20 0.45 -55.35
CA SER A 519 17.46 0.92 -56.53
C SER A 519 18.05 2.21 -57.12
N VAL A 520 18.51 3.12 -56.27
CA VAL A 520 19.18 4.37 -56.69
C VAL A 520 20.57 4.11 -57.26
N GLN A 521 21.33 3.14 -56.73
CA GLN A 521 22.65 2.78 -57.26
C GLN A 521 22.59 2.22 -58.69
N SER A 522 21.46 1.61 -59.08
CA SER A 522 21.21 1.19 -60.46
C SER A 522 21.07 2.36 -61.43
N SER A 523 20.74 3.57 -60.95
CA SER A 523 20.58 4.76 -61.77
C SER A 523 21.85 5.62 -61.66
N LYS A 524 22.73 5.57 -62.66
CA LYS A 524 24.08 6.17 -62.65
C LYS A 524 24.11 7.73 -62.60
N GLN A 525 22.97 8.40 -62.37
CA GLN A 525 22.80 9.82 -62.70
C GLN A 525 22.38 10.72 -61.53
N ASN A 526 22.39 10.25 -60.28
CA ASN A 526 21.90 11.03 -59.14
C ASN A 526 23.02 11.49 -58.20
N GLN A 527 23.26 12.81 -58.16
CA GLN A 527 24.22 13.46 -57.25
C GLN A 527 23.68 13.68 -55.82
N GLN A 528 22.37 13.49 -55.59
CA GLN A 528 21.70 13.78 -54.32
C GLN A 528 21.92 12.72 -53.22
N PHE A 529 22.25 11.48 -53.57
CA PHE A 529 22.47 10.39 -52.61
C PHE A 529 23.87 9.81 -52.83
N ARG A 530 24.89 10.39 -52.21
CA ARG A 530 26.29 9.97 -52.39
C ARG A 530 26.65 8.76 -51.52
N GLY A 531 25.98 8.61 -50.38
CA GLY A 531 26.16 7.47 -49.47
C GLY A 531 24.86 6.89 -48.92
N PHE A 532 24.96 5.71 -48.32
CA PHE A 532 23.85 5.10 -47.58
C PHE A 532 23.37 5.98 -46.41
N GLU A 533 24.28 6.75 -45.81
CA GLU A 533 23.97 7.73 -44.75
C GLU A 533 23.00 8.81 -45.24
N ASP A 534 23.16 9.32 -46.47
CA ASP A 534 22.25 10.32 -47.05
C ASP A 534 20.84 9.75 -47.24
N VAL A 535 20.74 8.47 -47.67
CA VAL A 535 19.45 7.77 -47.82
C VAL A 535 18.78 7.52 -46.47
N LEU A 536 19.56 7.14 -45.45
CA LEU A 536 19.05 6.98 -44.08
C LEU A 536 18.58 8.32 -43.51
N LEU A 537 19.36 9.38 -43.67
CA LEU A 537 19.01 10.72 -43.19
C LEU A 537 17.74 11.22 -43.88
N SER A 538 17.62 11.10 -45.20
CA SER A 538 16.41 11.48 -45.93
C SER A 538 15.21 10.61 -45.59
N GLY A 539 15.40 9.31 -45.36
CA GLY A 539 14.34 8.42 -44.90
C GLY A 539 13.85 8.77 -43.49
N PHE A 540 14.74 9.16 -42.58
CA PHE A 540 14.37 9.61 -41.23
C PHE A 540 13.72 11.00 -41.26
N ARG A 541 14.24 11.90 -42.10
CA ARG A 541 13.67 13.23 -42.35
C ARG A 541 12.23 13.14 -42.84
N ALA A 542 11.91 12.16 -43.68
CA ALA A 542 10.54 11.89 -44.09
C ALA A 542 9.58 11.58 -42.93
N LEU A 543 10.04 10.82 -41.92
CA LEU A 543 9.25 10.56 -40.71
C LEU A 543 9.09 11.85 -39.87
N SER A 544 10.18 12.59 -39.67
CA SER A 544 10.21 13.72 -38.73
C SER A 544 9.60 15.01 -39.29
N GLU A 545 9.88 15.33 -40.55
CA GLU A 545 9.45 16.58 -41.21
C GLU A 545 8.17 16.41 -42.04
N GLN A 546 7.69 15.17 -42.20
CA GLN A 546 6.58 14.82 -43.09
C GLN A 546 6.80 15.30 -44.54
N GLN A 547 8.06 15.52 -44.92
CA GLN A 547 8.45 15.96 -46.26
C GLN A 547 8.78 14.77 -47.16
N PRO A 548 8.59 14.90 -48.48
CA PRO A 548 9.01 13.89 -49.44
C PRO A 548 10.53 13.66 -49.40
N ILE A 549 10.97 12.41 -49.66
CA ILE A 549 12.42 12.04 -49.66
C ILE A 549 13.21 12.82 -50.72
N ALA A 550 12.56 13.22 -51.82
CA ALA A 550 13.13 14.06 -52.85
C ALA A 550 12.06 15.01 -53.42
N GLU A 551 12.48 16.22 -53.80
CA GLU A 551 11.62 17.22 -54.43
C GLU A 551 11.37 16.91 -55.92
N ASP A 552 12.38 16.37 -56.61
CA ASP A 552 12.32 16.04 -58.04
C ASP A 552 12.28 14.53 -58.29
N TYR A 553 11.09 13.99 -58.51
CA TYR A 553 10.88 12.57 -58.85
C TYR A 553 11.29 12.20 -60.28
N SER A 554 11.53 13.19 -61.16
CA SER A 554 11.81 13.00 -62.59
C SER A 554 13.15 12.31 -62.88
N THR A 555 14.08 12.34 -61.93
CA THR A 555 15.43 11.77 -62.06
C THR A 555 15.51 10.32 -61.58
N PHE A 556 14.42 9.77 -61.04
CA PHE A 556 14.40 8.45 -60.43
C PHE A 556 13.78 7.39 -61.32
N ASN A 557 14.29 6.16 -61.23
CA ASN A 557 13.67 5.00 -61.86
C ASN A 557 12.26 4.78 -61.30
N TRP A 558 11.36 4.23 -62.13
CA TRP A 558 9.98 3.91 -61.73
C TRP A 558 9.91 3.10 -60.43
N LEU A 559 10.86 2.16 -60.24
CA LEU A 559 10.96 1.33 -59.04
C LEU A 559 11.31 2.17 -57.79
N SER A 560 12.24 3.12 -57.91
CA SER A 560 12.60 4.03 -56.81
C SER A 560 11.43 4.94 -56.44
N ILE A 561 10.68 5.44 -57.44
CA ILE A 561 9.47 6.24 -57.22
C ILE A 561 8.41 5.42 -56.48
N LEU A 562 8.20 4.17 -56.89
CA LEU A 562 7.25 3.25 -56.25
C LEU A 562 7.66 2.95 -54.79
N LEU A 563 8.94 2.66 -54.55
CA LEU A 563 9.47 2.41 -53.20
C LEU A 563 9.36 3.64 -52.30
N MET A 564 9.64 4.84 -52.82
CA MET A 564 9.48 6.10 -52.08
C MET A 564 8.02 6.35 -51.72
N LEU A 565 7.09 6.17 -52.67
CA LEU A 565 5.66 6.37 -52.44
C LEU A 565 5.10 5.33 -51.46
N SER A 566 5.51 4.07 -51.59
CA SER A 566 5.14 2.99 -50.67
C SER A 566 5.67 3.25 -49.26
N TYR A 567 6.93 3.70 -49.13
CA TYR A 567 7.52 4.06 -47.84
C TYR A 567 6.78 5.24 -47.19
N MET A 568 6.52 6.30 -47.95
CA MET A 568 5.76 7.47 -47.48
C MET A 568 4.36 7.09 -47.01
N GLY A 569 3.62 6.32 -47.80
CA GLY A 569 2.29 5.84 -47.42
C GLY A 569 2.33 4.99 -46.15
N THR A 570 3.30 4.07 -46.06
CA THR A 570 3.44 3.19 -44.88
C THR A 570 3.80 3.99 -43.63
N VAL A 571 4.76 4.91 -43.72
CA VAL A 571 5.26 5.66 -42.55
C VAL A 571 4.30 6.74 -42.10
N ILE A 572 3.82 7.58 -43.03
CA ILE A 572 2.98 8.74 -42.70
C ILE A 572 1.53 8.31 -42.43
N VAL A 573 0.94 7.47 -43.30
CA VAL A 573 -0.50 7.15 -43.20
C VAL A 573 -0.74 6.02 -42.21
N ILE A 574 0.09 4.99 -42.18
CA ILE A 574 -0.16 3.80 -41.35
C ILE A 574 0.54 3.96 -39.99
N LEU A 575 1.87 4.04 -39.99
CA LEU A 575 2.65 3.98 -38.76
C LEU A 575 2.42 5.18 -37.84
N LEU A 576 2.40 6.41 -38.37
CA LEU A 576 2.17 7.62 -37.55
C LEU A 576 0.76 7.64 -36.94
N ASN A 577 -0.27 7.28 -37.71
CA ASN A 577 -1.64 7.24 -37.20
C ASN A 577 -1.83 6.17 -36.11
N ILE A 578 -1.20 5.00 -36.27
CA ILE A 578 -1.17 3.97 -35.22
C ILE A 578 -0.46 4.51 -33.97
N LEU A 579 0.67 5.22 -34.12
CA LEU A 579 1.39 5.80 -32.99
C LEU A 579 0.55 6.83 -32.24
N ILE A 580 -0.13 7.72 -32.95
CA ILE A 580 -1.04 8.72 -32.34
C ILE A 580 -2.18 8.04 -31.60
N ALA A 581 -2.80 7.02 -32.20
CA ALA A 581 -3.87 6.27 -31.57
C ALA A 581 -3.40 5.56 -30.28
N GLN A 582 -2.23 4.92 -30.33
CA GLN A 582 -1.61 4.29 -29.17
C GLN A 582 -1.32 5.33 -28.08
N MET A 583 -0.64 6.43 -28.40
CA MET A 583 -0.32 7.52 -27.47
C MET A 583 -1.57 8.11 -26.80
N SER A 584 -2.67 8.24 -27.53
CA SER A 584 -3.94 8.75 -26.97
C SER A 584 -4.51 7.80 -25.90
N THR A 585 -4.59 6.51 -26.21
CA THR A 585 -5.09 5.50 -25.25
C THR A 585 -4.17 5.37 -24.04
N THR A 586 -2.86 5.31 -24.25
CA THR A 586 -1.90 5.20 -23.16
C THR A 586 -1.78 6.47 -22.35
N TYR A 587 -2.01 7.66 -22.92
CA TYR A 587 -2.07 8.91 -22.17
C TYR A 587 -3.17 8.87 -21.11
N THR A 588 -4.37 8.40 -21.45
CA THR A 588 -5.47 8.30 -20.48
C THR A 588 -5.14 7.31 -19.34
N GLN A 589 -4.52 6.18 -19.68
CA GLN A 589 -4.13 5.16 -18.71
C GLN A 589 -2.93 5.61 -17.85
N ALA A 590 -1.92 6.21 -18.48
CA ALA A 590 -0.73 6.74 -17.84
C ALA A 590 -1.09 7.87 -16.88
N LYS A 591 -2.05 8.73 -17.22
CA LYS A 591 -2.53 9.79 -16.33
C LYS A 591 -3.07 9.26 -15.01
N LYS A 592 -3.82 8.14 -15.02
CA LYS A 592 -4.34 7.51 -13.79
C LYS A 592 -3.21 6.94 -12.94
N VAL A 593 -2.26 6.23 -13.55
CA VAL A 593 -1.16 5.59 -12.82
C VAL A 593 -0.13 6.61 -12.32
N ALA A 594 0.13 7.67 -13.11
CA ALA A 594 1.09 8.72 -12.78
C ALA A 594 0.72 9.49 -11.51
N ARG A 595 -0.57 9.53 -11.12
CA ARG A 595 -1.00 10.14 -9.85
C ARG A 595 -0.48 9.35 -8.66
N LEU A 596 -0.69 8.04 -8.68
CA LEU A 596 -0.24 7.15 -7.62
C LEU A 596 1.30 7.18 -7.54
N GLU A 597 1.98 7.11 -8.69
CA GLU A 597 3.43 7.22 -8.78
C GLU A 597 3.94 8.58 -8.28
N TYR A 598 3.24 9.67 -8.61
CA TYR A 598 3.56 11.01 -8.11
C TYR A 598 3.43 11.10 -6.57
N ASP A 599 2.39 10.53 -5.99
CA ASP A 599 2.22 10.50 -4.53
C ASP A 599 3.33 9.67 -3.86
N VAL A 600 3.69 8.52 -4.44
CA VAL A 600 4.83 7.70 -3.99
C VAL A 600 6.14 8.48 -4.06
N ASP A 601 6.41 9.16 -5.18
CA ASP A 601 7.63 9.94 -5.38
C ASP A 601 7.70 11.12 -4.42
N ARG A 602 6.56 11.78 -4.17
CA ARG A 602 6.47 12.89 -3.21
C ARG A 602 6.78 12.41 -1.79
N ILE A 603 6.30 11.23 -1.39
CA ILE A 603 6.63 10.64 -0.08
C ILE A 603 8.09 10.22 -0.03
N SER A 604 8.59 9.58 -1.08
CA SER A 604 9.99 9.16 -1.17
C SER A 604 10.93 10.38 -1.03
N LEU A 605 10.61 11.48 -1.73
CA LEU A 605 11.33 12.74 -1.66
C LEU A 605 11.23 13.37 -0.26
N LEU A 606 10.04 13.41 0.33
CA LEU A 606 9.82 13.95 1.66
C LEU A 606 10.60 13.19 2.74
N THR A 607 10.52 11.86 2.71
CA THR A 607 11.23 10.98 3.65
C THR A 607 12.74 11.00 3.44
N ARG A 608 13.20 11.30 2.22
CA ARG A 608 14.61 11.60 1.94
C ARG A 608 15.04 12.93 2.56
N MET A 609 14.20 13.98 2.45
CA MET A 609 14.44 15.28 3.09
C MET A 609 14.44 15.20 4.62
N GLU A 610 13.65 14.32 5.21
CA GLU A 610 13.67 14.09 6.67
C GLU A 610 15.03 13.61 7.19
N ARG A 611 15.84 12.98 6.34
CA ARG A 611 17.10 12.30 6.69
C ARG A 611 18.35 13.11 6.32
N PHE A 612 18.22 14.44 6.19
CA PHE A 612 19.39 15.27 5.95
C PHE A 612 20.36 15.20 7.15
N PRO A 613 21.67 14.94 6.93
CA PRO A 613 22.61 14.64 8.02
C PRO A 613 22.72 15.72 9.11
N PHE A 614 22.44 16.97 8.74
CA PHE A 614 22.63 18.14 9.61
C PHE A 614 21.33 18.66 10.23
N LEU A 615 20.16 18.25 9.71
CA LEU A 615 18.86 18.76 10.15
C LEU A 615 17.85 17.61 10.17
N ASN A 616 17.54 17.10 11.36
CA ASN A 616 16.46 16.14 11.54
C ASN A 616 15.10 16.84 11.49
N LEU A 617 14.63 17.12 10.27
CA LEU A 617 13.33 17.79 10.04
C LEU A 617 12.16 16.98 10.64
N ARG A 618 12.31 15.66 10.71
CA ARG A 618 11.35 14.75 11.35
C ARG A 618 11.13 15.04 12.84
N VAL A 619 12.21 15.31 13.59
CA VAL A 619 12.11 15.66 15.01
C VAL A 619 11.61 17.10 15.16
N LYS A 620 12.19 18.03 14.41
CA LYS A 620 11.89 19.46 14.50
C LYS A 620 10.41 19.77 14.27
N TYR A 621 9.81 19.15 13.25
CA TYR A 621 8.42 19.41 12.83
C TYR A 621 7.45 18.29 13.21
N TYR A 622 7.82 17.42 14.15
CA TYR A 622 6.93 16.38 14.65
C TYR A 622 5.65 16.97 15.26
N LYS A 623 4.54 16.30 15.00
CA LYS A 623 3.24 16.51 15.63
C LYS A 623 2.64 15.16 15.98
N GLU A 624 2.08 15.05 17.17
CA GLU A 624 1.44 13.81 17.64
C GLU A 624 0.09 13.55 16.95
N GLY A 625 -0.66 14.61 16.68
CA GLY A 625 -1.90 14.60 15.92
C GLY A 625 -2.32 15.99 15.45
N ASP A 626 -3.36 16.07 14.62
CA ASP A 626 -4.00 17.32 14.21
C ASP A 626 -5.53 17.18 14.24
N TRP A 627 -6.21 18.23 14.72
CA TRP A 627 -7.66 18.40 14.65
C TRP A 627 -8.05 18.99 13.30
N ILE A 628 -8.99 18.34 12.61
CA ILE A 628 -9.38 18.71 11.25
C ILE A 628 -10.89 18.64 11.13
N SER A 629 -11.50 19.76 10.78
CA SER A 629 -12.93 19.83 10.52
C SER A 629 -13.29 19.06 9.26
N GLU A 630 -14.51 18.50 9.23
CA GLU A 630 -15.04 17.75 8.10
C GLU A 630 -14.96 18.56 6.80
N MET A 631 -15.38 19.83 6.81
CA MET A 631 -15.34 20.69 5.63
C MET A 631 -13.91 20.89 5.09
N LYS A 632 -12.94 21.05 6.00
CA LYS A 632 -11.53 21.16 5.60
C LYS A 632 -11.04 19.82 5.06
N LEU A 633 -11.29 18.72 5.76
CA LEU A 633 -10.92 17.37 5.31
C LEU A 633 -11.49 17.08 3.92
N ALA A 634 -12.77 17.36 3.70
CA ALA A 634 -13.47 17.10 2.45
C ALA A 634 -12.91 17.99 1.33
N LYS A 635 -12.73 19.29 1.55
CA LYS A 635 -12.06 20.19 0.59
C LYS A 635 -10.68 19.70 0.20
N GLU A 636 -9.92 19.20 1.17
CA GLU A 636 -8.57 18.70 0.92
C GLU A 636 -8.57 17.38 0.17
N LEU A 637 -9.43 16.42 0.54
CA LEU A 637 -9.59 15.16 -0.18
C LEU A 637 -10.11 15.40 -1.61
N LEU A 638 -11.01 16.36 -1.82
CA LEU A 638 -11.47 16.79 -3.14
C LEU A 638 -10.34 17.30 -4.02
N GLU A 639 -9.45 18.14 -3.48
CA GLU A 639 -8.28 18.66 -4.19
C GLU A 639 -7.44 17.51 -4.77
N PHE A 640 -7.32 16.37 -4.07
CA PHE A 640 -6.53 15.21 -4.51
C PHE A 640 -7.25 14.27 -5.50
N THR A 641 -8.58 14.38 -5.67
CA THR A 641 -9.41 13.36 -6.34
C THR A 641 -9.87 13.76 -7.75
N GLU A 642 -9.16 14.65 -8.45
CA GLU A 642 -9.49 15.21 -9.78
C GLU A 642 -9.54 14.20 -10.97
N ASP A 643 -10.18 13.03 -10.84
CA ASP A 643 -10.76 12.34 -12.00
C ASP A 643 -12.09 13.01 -12.33
N ARG A 644 -12.08 13.68 -13.46
CA ARG A 644 -13.08 14.65 -13.88
C ARG A 644 -14.16 13.97 -14.68
N HIS A 645 -15.38 14.04 -14.18
CA HIS A 645 -16.53 14.31 -15.00
C HIS A 645 -16.89 15.79 -14.80
N HIS A 646 -16.94 16.57 -15.89
CA HIS A 646 -17.19 18.01 -15.82
C HIS A 646 -18.57 18.35 -15.25
N TRP A 647 -19.46 17.35 -15.19
CA TRP A 647 -20.87 17.44 -14.83
C TRP A 647 -21.22 17.03 -13.40
N GLU A 648 -20.30 16.42 -12.64
CA GLU A 648 -20.58 16.11 -11.22
C GLU A 648 -20.45 17.37 -10.36
N SER A 649 -21.49 17.68 -9.60
CA SER A 649 -21.54 18.84 -8.71
C SER A 649 -20.52 18.71 -7.58
N VAL A 650 -20.10 19.84 -7.00
CA VAL A 650 -19.20 19.83 -5.83
C VAL A 650 -19.86 19.12 -4.63
N GLU A 651 -21.19 19.22 -4.51
CA GLU A 651 -21.98 18.64 -3.43
C GLU A 651 -21.99 17.11 -3.48
N GLU A 652 -22.27 16.49 -4.63
CA GLU A 652 -22.26 15.02 -4.80
C GLU A 652 -20.89 14.41 -4.44
N LYS A 653 -19.81 15.18 -4.65
CA LYS A 653 -18.45 14.75 -4.34
C LYS A 653 -18.13 14.90 -2.86
N LEU A 654 -18.63 15.95 -2.20
CA LEU A 654 -18.57 16.07 -0.75
C LEU A 654 -19.33 14.91 -0.10
N ASP A 655 -20.50 14.56 -0.64
CA ASP A 655 -21.32 13.45 -0.15
C ASP A 655 -20.62 12.10 -0.31
N ALA A 656 -19.92 11.85 -1.42
CA ALA A 656 -19.12 10.62 -1.57
C ALA A 656 -17.99 10.51 -0.53
N ILE A 657 -17.37 11.64 -0.15
CA ILE A 657 -16.33 11.67 0.89
C ILE A 657 -16.95 11.51 2.27
N ARG A 658 -18.09 12.16 2.54
CA ARG A 658 -18.87 11.96 3.77
C ARG A 658 -19.27 10.51 3.93
N ASP A 659 -19.77 9.87 2.87
CA ASP A 659 -20.12 8.45 2.88
C ASP A 659 -18.93 7.55 3.17
N MET A 660 -17.75 7.88 2.65
CA MET A 660 -16.51 7.16 2.96
C MET A 660 -16.16 7.27 4.44
N MET A 661 -16.19 8.50 4.99
CA MET A 661 -15.92 8.73 6.41
C MET A 661 -16.98 8.10 7.29
N ARG A 662 -18.27 8.18 6.92
CA ARG A 662 -19.39 7.55 7.63
C ARG A 662 -19.24 6.03 7.64
N LYS A 663 -18.83 5.41 6.53
CA LYS A 663 -18.50 3.97 6.49
C LYS A 663 -17.36 3.62 7.43
N MET A 664 -16.31 4.45 7.50
CA MET A 664 -15.18 4.26 8.41
C MET A 664 -15.64 4.38 9.88
N VAL A 665 -16.41 5.41 10.22
CA VAL A 665 -16.96 5.65 11.57
C VAL A 665 -17.92 4.53 11.99
N LYS A 666 -18.83 4.09 11.10
CA LYS A 666 -19.75 2.96 11.37
C LYS A 666 -19.01 1.64 11.59
N GLN A 667 -17.88 1.42 10.92
CA GLN A 667 -17.04 0.24 11.16
C GLN A 667 -16.29 0.29 12.49
N MET A 668 -16.02 1.49 13.01
CA MET A 668 -15.33 1.70 14.28
C MET A 668 -16.27 1.73 15.50
N ARG A 669 -17.59 1.91 15.33
CA ARG A 669 -18.55 2.01 16.44
C ARG A 669 -18.71 0.64 17.12
N PRO A 670 -18.21 0.45 18.36
CA PRO A 670 -18.45 -0.77 19.11
C PRO A 670 -19.67 -0.51 20.00
N ASP A 671 -20.88 -0.74 19.48
CA ASP A 671 -22.13 -0.66 20.28
C ASP A 671 -22.15 -1.64 21.48
N ARG A 672 -21.10 -2.45 21.70
CA ARG A 672 -21.09 -3.55 22.67
C ARG A 672 -19.92 -3.58 23.66
N GLU A 673 -18.77 -2.96 23.39
CA GLU A 673 -17.71 -2.87 24.43
C GLU A 673 -18.05 -1.85 25.53
N GLN A 674 -18.92 -0.87 25.25
CA GLN A 674 -19.39 0.09 26.26
C GLN A 674 -20.11 -0.58 27.45
N ARG A 675 -20.68 -1.78 27.26
CA ARG A 675 -21.35 -2.54 28.34
C ARG A 675 -20.44 -3.50 29.11
N ALA A 676 -19.27 -3.84 28.56
CA ALA A 676 -18.38 -4.82 29.17
C ALA A 676 -17.38 -4.17 30.14
N VAL A 677 -16.86 -2.99 29.80
CA VAL A 677 -15.88 -2.29 30.64
C VAL A 677 -16.53 -1.66 31.88
N SER A 678 -17.80 -1.24 31.82
CA SER A 678 -18.54 -0.78 33.01
C SER A 678 -18.74 -1.88 34.06
N ARG A 679 -18.65 -3.16 33.68
CA ARG A 679 -18.68 -4.28 34.63
C ARG A 679 -17.29 -4.62 35.21
N ASP A 680 -16.22 -4.46 34.44
CA ASP A 680 -14.85 -4.79 34.90
C ASP A 680 -14.25 -3.75 35.88
N ILE A 681 -14.89 -2.59 36.09
CA ILE A 681 -14.48 -1.59 37.10
C ILE A 681 -15.28 -1.76 38.41
N SER A 682 -16.30 -2.63 38.43
CA SER A 682 -17.16 -2.88 39.60
C SER A 682 -16.96 -4.25 40.29
N GLU A 683 -15.93 -5.02 39.93
CA GLU A 683 -15.53 -6.26 40.64
C GLU A 683 -14.05 -6.29 41.08
#